data_AF-A0A7S3ZHR8-F1
#
_entry.id   AF-A0A7S3ZHR8-F1
#
_cell.length_a   1.000
_cell.length_b   1.000
_cell.length_c   1.000
_cell.angle_alpha   90.00
_cell.angle_beta   90.00
_cell.angle_gamma   90.00
#
_symmetry.space_group_name_H-M   'P 1'
#
loop_
_entity.id
_entity.type
_entity.pdbx_description
1 polymer ?
#
loop_
_entity_poly.entity_id
_entity_poly.type
_entity_poly.pdbx_seq_one_letter_code
_entity_poly.pdbx_strand_id
1 'polypeptide(L)'
;EFDDTIVKMFDHLSIPEKCFGGTQISTQRSKSGRPITRRIPRAANAYMLFYERVYREPTQQVTQMEPVSPTRRKCNNPEDPPLPPDSPKPADDSSVPPLPSELENIPPVDAGSSKKNDNDMVADTVDQLQEEPSNLKPNMTPQKSQQSLGRKRTTQTDPADSKQPASGVMPPKIYEQVFNSNNTILKNRYLFDDDFEHYIANLVRTRSGQEKEYMDLVHPSKCPEILLNIKLISRYIIEVLTRKKNNEDLPKWGQHLTSLFQNNIPGCLWFLERMSDDPLTLRMLLLECHVPMTRRVVCKLLTSCFTILAPYERPVYNDTIELPTDSKSPSGQKNVRMIHKSVILRIIHHMQMFLQDDHVSRCWRNLEQFFRLLHNFAKLGKDERDFLTRTATIWRLVDFHMGNDSPYAQQRRWDMGDEYSEPQFRDMWGLLSLLSRICKTGSKTVPPTQVDQPREIHQDVRALMLDAKFLQKMMGNTQNVRATIDLVKHWIWENELSNQWFHQIFQKCVNDTNYDAVEPLYALLDEILNLKDSMQRERVAMYLNSRDGLIDKAFRYRFQYPLFTYGCIKKLMELARDSSTAAGQYLQDNKVQLRWVCRWLETHIEHSAQNQGEYDSPAKDVNAIERQRSKVHTLQEWQTWLCMEEDDEILYARQEEPVINTFDDDEDDEKLDHFPTNDMNDINPEDIQ
;
A
#
# COMPACT_ATOMS: atom_id res chain seq x y z
N GLU A 1 -4.32 -35.53 3.16
CA GLU A 1 -3.29 -35.22 4.18
C GLU A 1 -1.95 -35.32 3.48
N PHE A 2 -1.03 -34.37 3.73
CA PHE A 2 0.38 -34.54 3.38
C PHE A 2 1.05 -35.17 4.61
N ASP A 3 1.03 -36.50 4.65
CA ASP A 3 1.66 -37.30 5.69
C ASP A 3 2.33 -38.50 5.02
N ASP A 4 3.65 -38.40 4.85
CA ASP A 4 4.46 -39.40 4.15
C ASP A 4 4.65 -40.68 4.98
N THR A 5 4.13 -40.75 6.21
CA THR A 5 4.23 -41.93 7.09
C THR A 5 3.12 -42.97 6.86
N ILE A 6 2.02 -42.61 6.17
CA ILE A 6 0.86 -43.50 5.98
C ILE A 6 0.46 -43.62 4.50
N VAL A 7 0.89 -44.70 3.84
CA VAL A 7 0.45 -45.05 2.49
C VAL A 7 -0.96 -45.66 2.53
N LYS A 8 -1.98 -44.85 2.22
CA LYS A 8 -3.39 -45.27 2.09
C LYS A 8 -3.68 -45.66 0.62
N MET A 9 -4.50 -46.70 0.38
CA MET A 9 -4.99 -46.97 -0.98
C MET A 9 -5.85 -45.81 -1.47
N PHE A 10 -5.55 -45.31 -2.67
CA PHE A 10 -6.29 -44.22 -3.29
C PHE A 10 -7.30 -44.78 -4.31
N ASP A 11 -8.56 -44.36 -4.21
CA ASP A 11 -9.57 -44.70 -5.20
C ASP A 11 -9.38 -43.88 -6.48
N HIS A 12 -9.02 -44.57 -7.57
CA HIS A 12 -8.85 -44.02 -8.91
C HIS A 12 -10.07 -43.24 -9.45
N LEU A 13 -11.30 -43.50 -8.99
CA LEU A 13 -12.48 -42.73 -9.39
C LEU A 13 -12.47 -41.31 -8.79
N SER A 14 -11.71 -41.07 -7.72
CA SER A 14 -11.54 -39.76 -7.10
C SER A 14 -10.52 -38.84 -7.80
N ILE A 15 -9.78 -39.32 -8.81
CA ILE A 15 -8.73 -38.52 -9.50
C ILE A 15 -9.27 -37.18 -10.06
N PRO A 16 -10.43 -37.13 -10.77
CA PRO A 16 -10.98 -35.88 -11.33
C PRO A 16 -11.28 -34.77 -10.29
N GLU A 17 -11.52 -35.16 -9.04
CA GLU A 17 -11.89 -34.26 -7.95
C GLU A 17 -10.69 -33.87 -7.09
N LYS A 18 -9.77 -34.82 -6.82
CA LYS A 18 -8.70 -34.66 -5.81
C LYS A 18 -7.29 -34.47 -6.37
N CYS A 19 -7.06 -34.73 -7.66
CA CYS A 19 -5.73 -34.64 -8.28
C CYS A 19 -5.60 -33.47 -9.25
N PHE A 20 -6.71 -32.91 -9.76
CA PHE A 20 -6.69 -31.75 -10.65
C PHE A 20 -7.09 -30.46 -9.92
N GLY A 21 -6.17 -29.49 -9.94
CA GLY A 21 -6.43 -28.14 -9.44
C GLY A 21 -7.49 -27.39 -10.26
N GLY A 22 -7.88 -26.23 -9.77
CA GLY A 22 -8.90 -25.39 -10.39
C GLY A 22 -9.75 -24.68 -9.35
N THR A 23 -10.93 -24.23 -9.76
CA THR A 23 -11.88 -23.52 -8.89
C THR A 23 -13.19 -24.27 -8.75
N GLN A 24 -13.72 -24.37 -7.54
CA GLN A 24 -15.08 -24.84 -7.26
C GLN A 24 -15.99 -23.65 -6.96
N ILE A 25 -17.26 -23.79 -7.32
CA ILE A 25 -18.30 -22.82 -6.96
C ILE A 25 -18.92 -23.26 -5.62
N SER A 26 -18.93 -22.36 -4.64
CA SER A 26 -19.47 -22.58 -3.29
C SER A 26 -20.50 -21.51 -2.96
N THR A 27 -21.70 -21.94 -2.55
CA THR A 27 -22.78 -21.04 -2.12
C THR A 27 -22.73 -20.86 -0.61
N GLN A 28 -22.49 -19.65 -0.14
CA GLN A 28 -22.47 -19.29 1.29
C GLN A 28 -23.56 -18.24 1.57
N ARG A 29 -24.08 -18.21 2.80
CA ARG A 29 -25.03 -17.15 3.20
C ARG A 29 -24.29 -15.88 3.61
N SER A 30 -24.75 -14.73 3.12
CA SER A 30 -24.32 -13.42 3.60
C SER A 30 -24.77 -13.17 5.04
N LYS A 31 -24.21 -12.14 5.70
CA LYS A 31 -24.73 -11.64 6.98
C LYS A 31 -26.17 -11.11 6.89
N SER A 32 -26.64 -10.76 5.69
CA SER A 32 -28.02 -10.39 5.36
C SER A 32 -28.89 -11.60 4.94
N GLY A 33 -28.41 -12.83 5.12
CA GLY A 33 -29.17 -14.07 4.89
C GLY A 33 -29.31 -14.52 3.43
N ARG A 34 -28.87 -13.71 2.45
CA ARG A 34 -28.96 -14.04 1.02
C ARG A 34 -27.87 -15.05 0.61
N PRO A 35 -28.17 -16.05 -0.23
CA PRO A 35 -27.15 -16.95 -0.76
C PRO A 35 -26.28 -16.22 -1.80
N ILE A 36 -24.98 -16.20 -1.59
CA ILE A 36 -23.98 -15.65 -2.51
C ILE A 36 -23.08 -16.79 -2.99
N THR A 37 -22.88 -16.83 -4.30
CA THR A 37 -22.14 -17.87 -5.01
C THR A 37 -20.71 -17.39 -5.27
N ARG A 38 -19.71 -18.00 -4.61
CA ARG A 38 -18.30 -17.60 -4.70
C ARG A 38 -17.45 -18.67 -5.39
N ARG A 39 -16.49 -18.24 -6.21
CA ARG A 39 -15.53 -19.10 -6.91
C ARG A 39 -14.28 -19.27 -6.02
N ILE A 40 -14.11 -20.43 -5.40
CA ILE A 40 -13.06 -20.74 -4.42
C ILE A 40 -12.04 -21.71 -5.07
N PRO A 41 -10.72 -21.55 -4.87
CA PRO A 41 -9.74 -22.54 -5.32
C PRO A 41 -9.97 -23.91 -4.66
N ARG A 42 -9.84 -24.99 -5.43
CA ARG A 42 -9.89 -26.37 -4.90
C ARG A 42 -8.69 -26.60 -3.98
N ALA A 43 -8.94 -27.01 -2.74
CA ALA A 43 -7.91 -27.31 -1.75
C ALA A 43 -7.18 -28.65 -1.97
N ALA A 44 -7.64 -29.47 -2.92
CA ALA A 44 -7.02 -30.74 -3.28
C ALA A 44 -6.18 -30.58 -4.56
N ASN A 45 -4.87 -30.47 -4.37
CA ASN A 45 -3.87 -30.37 -5.44
C ASN A 45 -2.71 -31.36 -5.17
N ALA A 46 -2.88 -32.61 -5.60
CA ALA A 46 -1.87 -33.66 -5.43
C ALA A 46 -0.89 -33.72 -6.61
N TYR A 47 0.41 -33.79 -6.32
CA TYR A 47 1.40 -34.24 -7.30
C TYR A 47 1.27 -35.75 -7.50
N MET A 48 1.11 -36.22 -8.74
CA MET A 48 1.03 -37.64 -9.05
C MET A 48 2.43 -38.20 -9.34
N LEU A 49 2.88 -39.13 -8.49
CA LEU A 49 4.11 -39.89 -8.69
C LEU A 49 3.76 -41.29 -9.19
N PHE A 50 4.19 -41.60 -10.42
CA PHE A 50 3.97 -42.91 -11.04
C PHE A 50 5.22 -43.78 -10.82
N TYR A 51 5.03 -44.93 -10.16
CA TYR A 51 6.09 -45.91 -9.94
C TYR A 51 5.70 -47.24 -10.58
N GLU A 52 6.65 -47.87 -11.28
CA GLU A 52 6.50 -49.24 -11.74
C GLU A 52 6.77 -50.22 -10.59
N ARG A 53 5.86 -51.18 -10.37
CA ARG A 53 5.96 -52.13 -9.27
C ARG A 53 6.94 -53.26 -9.61
N VAL A 54 8.21 -53.07 -9.27
CA VAL A 54 9.23 -54.13 -9.39
C VAL A 54 8.95 -55.26 -8.40
N TYR A 55 8.52 -56.41 -8.91
CA TYR A 55 8.50 -57.65 -8.13
C TYR A 55 9.93 -58.16 -8.00
N ARG A 56 10.50 -58.09 -6.79
CA ARG A 56 11.68 -58.91 -6.46
C ARG A 56 11.23 -60.34 -6.24
N GLU A 57 11.82 -61.29 -6.96
CA GLU A 57 11.62 -62.71 -6.64
C GLU A 57 12.13 -63.01 -5.21
N PRO A 58 11.48 -63.92 -4.47
CA PRO A 58 11.83 -64.20 -3.08
C PRO A 58 13.13 -65.00 -3.01
N THR A 59 14.26 -64.29 -2.92
CA THR A 59 15.54 -64.91 -2.53
C THR A 59 15.49 -65.30 -1.04
N GLN A 60 16.21 -66.37 -0.71
CA GLN A 60 15.97 -67.18 0.49
C GLN A 60 16.32 -66.50 1.83
N GLN A 61 15.73 -67.06 2.89
CA GLN A 61 15.78 -66.66 4.28
C GLN A 61 17.17 -66.26 4.81
N VAL A 62 17.25 -65.14 5.55
CA VAL A 62 18.16 -65.01 6.70
C VAL A 62 17.39 -64.39 7.88
N THR A 63 17.29 -65.20 8.93
CA THR A 63 16.99 -65.01 10.36
C THR A 63 16.42 -63.67 10.88
N GLN A 64 15.32 -63.78 11.62
CA GLN A 64 14.70 -62.72 12.43
C GLN A 64 15.51 -62.38 13.70
N MET A 65 15.49 -61.12 14.12
CA MET A 65 15.60 -60.73 15.53
C MET A 65 14.57 -59.63 15.85
N GLU A 66 13.99 -59.70 17.05
CA GLU A 66 12.80 -58.95 17.48
C GLU A 66 13.08 -57.49 17.91
N PRO A 67 12.05 -56.62 17.92
CA PRO A 67 12.20 -55.20 18.26
C PRO A 67 12.17 -54.95 19.77
N VAL A 68 13.08 -54.09 20.26
CA VAL A 68 13.04 -53.56 21.63
C VAL A 68 12.64 -52.09 21.63
N SER A 69 11.51 -51.80 22.28
CA SER A 69 10.96 -50.45 22.51
C SER A 69 11.46 -49.87 23.86
N PRO A 70 11.32 -48.54 24.08
CA PRO A 70 12.31 -47.79 24.88
C PRO A 70 12.04 -47.76 26.38
N THR A 71 13.10 -47.64 27.18
CA THR A 71 12.99 -47.25 28.61
C THR A 71 13.95 -46.12 28.97
N ARG A 72 13.39 -45.14 29.69
CA ARG A 72 13.96 -43.87 30.14
C ARG A 72 14.76 -44.04 31.45
N ARG A 73 15.99 -43.50 31.57
CA ARG A 73 16.43 -42.61 32.70
C ARG A 73 17.94 -42.27 32.78
N LYS A 74 18.16 -40.97 33.03
CA LYS A 74 19.16 -40.31 33.91
C LYS A 74 20.62 -40.17 33.49
N CYS A 75 21.14 -38.99 33.81
CA CYS A 75 22.51 -38.52 33.69
C CYS A 75 23.45 -39.18 34.71
N ASN A 76 24.75 -39.21 34.39
CA ASN A 76 25.87 -38.80 35.26
C ASN A 76 27.19 -38.79 34.45
N ASN A 77 28.01 -37.75 34.62
CA ASN A 77 29.46 -37.75 34.36
C ASN A 77 30.18 -38.35 35.60
N PRO A 78 31.51 -38.65 35.63
CA PRO A 78 32.61 -38.24 34.71
C PRO A 78 33.61 -39.37 34.34
N GLU A 79 34.82 -38.97 33.88
CA GLU A 79 36.13 -39.68 33.81
C GLU A 79 36.72 -40.02 32.41
N ASP A 80 37.83 -39.36 32.06
CA ASP A 80 38.90 -39.79 31.11
C ASP A 80 39.78 -40.89 31.78
N PRO A 81 40.78 -41.57 31.14
CA PRO A 81 41.40 -41.47 29.79
C PRO A 81 41.49 -42.88 29.10
N PRO A 82 42.46 -43.29 28.21
CA PRO A 82 43.54 -42.58 27.49
C PRO A 82 43.70 -42.89 25.97
N LEU A 83 44.58 -42.10 25.31
CA LEU A 83 45.16 -42.33 23.97
C LEU A 83 46.09 -43.57 23.93
N PRO A 84 46.27 -44.20 22.76
CA PRO A 84 47.60 -44.25 22.11
C PRO A 84 47.50 -44.19 20.54
N PRO A 85 48.56 -44.42 19.73
CA PRO A 85 49.46 -43.32 19.33
C PRO A 85 49.76 -43.23 17.80
N ASP A 86 50.57 -42.23 17.47
CA ASP A 86 51.44 -42.07 16.29
C ASP A 86 50.89 -41.89 14.87
N SER A 87 51.15 -40.69 14.35
CA SER A 87 51.12 -40.28 12.95
C SER A 87 52.21 -40.94 12.11
N PRO A 88 52.11 -40.81 10.77
CA PRO A 88 53.24 -40.29 10.01
C PRO A 88 52.92 -38.95 9.32
N LYS A 89 53.95 -38.11 9.16
CA LYS A 89 53.88 -36.82 8.46
C LYS A 89 53.63 -37.00 6.95
N PRO A 90 52.96 -36.05 6.27
CA PRO A 90 53.06 -35.95 4.81
C PRO A 90 54.46 -35.46 4.41
N ALA A 91 54.97 -35.94 3.28
CA ALA A 91 56.17 -35.43 2.63
C ALA A 91 55.81 -34.30 1.66
N ASP A 92 56.74 -33.36 1.46
CA ASP A 92 56.73 -32.47 0.31
C ASP A 92 56.78 -33.29 -0.99
N ASP A 93 55.93 -32.97 -1.95
CA ASP A 93 56.36 -32.98 -3.35
C ASP A 93 55.72 -31.83 -4.13
N SER A 94 56.58 -31.15 -4.88
CA SER A 94 56.28 -29.93 -5.62
C SER A 94 56.08 -30.25 -7.10
N SER A 95 54.84 -30.28 -7.57
CA SER A 95 54.57 -30.24 -9.02
C SER A 95 53.15 -29.72 -9.33
N VAL A 96 53.08 -28.43 -9.67
CA VAL A 96 51.88 -27.79 -10.23
C VAL A 96 51.93 -27.90 -11.75
N PRO A 97 50.97 -28.57 -12.41
CA PRO A 97 50.76 -28.43 -13.86
C PRO A 97 50.00 -27.13 -14.14
N PRO A 98 50.32 -26.38 -15.21
CA PRO A 98 49.66 -25.12 -15.52
C PRO A 98 48.23 -25.32 -16.06
N LEU A 99 47.29 -24.49 -15.60
CA LEU A 99 45.97 -24.36 -16.25
C LEU A 99 46.13 -23.64 -17.60
N PRO A 100 45.41 -24.08 -18.66
CA PRO A 100 45.31 -23.31 -19.90
C PRO A 100 44.60 -21.98 -19.64
N SER A 101 45.22 -20.89 -20.09
CA SER A 101 44.63 -19.55 -20.10
C SER A 101 44.06 -19.28 -21.48
N GLU A 102 42.74 -19.39 -21.67
CA GLU A 102 41.99 -18.75 -22.75
C GLU A 102 40.49 -19.09 -22.65
N LEU A 103 39.67 -18.08 -22.28
CA LEU A 103 38.38 -17.73 -22.89
C LEU A 103 37.69 -16.63 -22.06
N GLU A 104 38.23 -15.42 -22.17
CA GLU A 104 37.36 -14.24 -22.20
C GLU A 104 36.44 -14.34 -23.43
N ASN A 105 35.28 -13.66 -23.37
CA ASN A 105 34.16 -13.61 -24.33
C ASN A 105 32.94 -14.49 -24.01
N ILE A 106 32.11 -13.99 -23.09
CA ILE A 106 30.67 -14.29 -23.08
C ILE A 106 29.96 -13.06 -23.67
N PRO A 107 29.31 -13.15 -24.84
CA PRO A 107 28.56 -12.03 -25.41
C PRO A 107 27.25 -11.78 -24.64
N PRO A 108 26.68 -10.56 -24.71
CA PRO A 108 25.37 -10.29 -24.12
C PRO A 108 24.27 -11.12 -24.81
N VAL A 109 23.32 -11.63 -24.03
CA VAL A 109 22.17 -12.36 -24.58
C VAL A 109 21.19 -11.36 -25.19
N ASP A 110 21.24 -11.26 -26.51
CA ASP A 110 20.46 -10.31 -27.30
C ASP A 110 18.96 -10.69 -27.30
N ALA A 111 18.10 -9.74 -26.92
CA ALA A 111 16.65 -9.91 -26.88
C ALA A 111 16.04 -9.61 -28.27
N GLY A 112 16.36 -10.48 -29.25
CA GLY A 112 16.04 -10.30 -30.66
C GLY A 112 14.73 -10.95 -31.12
N SER A 113 13.69 -10.13 -31.34
CA SER A 113 12.41 -10.50 -31.93
C SER A 113 12.52 -11.34 -33.22
N SER A 114 11.63 -12.32 -33.41
CA SER A 114 11.27 -12.81 -34.74
C SER A 114 9.74 -12.86 -34.89
N LYS A 115 9.21 -12.10 -35.86
CA LYS A 115 7.77 -11.97 -36.13
C LYS A 115 7.30 -13.02 -37.14
N LYS A 116 6.19 -13.71 -36.84
CA LYS A 116 5.01 -13.87 -37.72
C LYS A 116 3.92 -14.72 -37.05
N ASN A 117 2.71 -14.14 -36.97
CA ASN A 117 1.41 -14.69 -37.39
C ASN A 117 0.91 -16.02 -36.78
N ASP A 118 -0.34 -16.19 -36.34
CA ASP A 118 -1.57 -15.36 -36.45
C ASP A 118 -2.45 -15.44 -35.19
N ASN A 119 -3.60 -14.74 -35.23
CA ASN A 119 -4.61 -14.59 -34.18
C ASN A 119 -5.09 -15.91 -33.53
N ASP A 120 -5.35 -15.87 -32.21
CA ASP A 120 -6.71 -16.04 -31.65
C ASP A 120 -6.67 -16.16 -30.10
N MET A 121 -7.22 -15.18 -29.38
CA MET A 121 -8.26 -15.42 -28.38
C MET A 121 -8.84 -14.10 -27.85
N VAL A 122 -10.17 -14.04 -27.82
CA VAL A 122 -10.98 -12.83 -27.58
C VAL A 122 -11.29 -12.68 -26.08
N ALA A 123 -11.46 -11.42 -25.64
CA ALA A 123 -11.95 -11.09 -24.32
C ALA A 123 -13.49 -11.12 -24.26
N ASP A 124 -14.06 -11.83 -23.28
CA ASP A 124 -15.50 -11.79 -23.04
C ASP A 124 -15.87 -10.64 -22.10
N THR A 125 -16.49 -9.62 -22.67
CA THR A 125 -17.30 -8.62 -21.96
C THR A 125 -18.71 -9.19 -21.77
N VAL A 126 -19.28 -9.05 -20.56
CA VAL A 126 -20.70 -9.34 -20.33
C VAL A 126 -21.44 -8.02 -20.29
N ASP A 127 -22.34 -7.82 -21.24
CA ASP A 127 -23.30 -6.71 -21.24
C ASP A 127 -24.73 -7.24 -21.11
N GLN A 128 -25.63 -6.40 -20.60
CA GLN A 128 -27.04 -6.75 -20.39
C GLN A 128 -27.85 -6.57 -21.68
N LEU A 129 -28.97 -7.30 -21.84
CA LEU A 129 -30.32 -6.74 -22.13
C LEU A 129 -31.39 -7.84 -22.39
N GLN A 130 -32.50 -7.70 -21.66
CA GLN A 130 -33.91 -7.94 -22.04
C GLN A 130 -34.47 -9.34 -22.45
N GLU A 131 -35.43 -9.77 -21.63
CA GLU A 131 -36.64 -10.58 -21.91
C GLU A 131 -37.50 -9.97 -23.05
N GLU A 132 -38.45 -10.58 -23.77
CA GLU A 132 -39.32 -11.80 -23.74
C GLU A 132 -39.89 -11.98 -25.20
N PRO A 133 -40.86 -12.87 -25.57
CA PRO A 133 -41.33 -14.15 -25.01
C PRO A 133 -41.52 -15.31 -26.03
N SER A 134 -41.60 -16.55 -25.53
CA SER A 134 -42.33 -17.71 -26.12
C SER A 134 -41.82 -18.32 -27.46
N ASN A 135 -42.01 -19.60 -27.80
CA ASN A 135 -43.03 -20.57 -27.36
C ASN A 135 -42.61 -22.05 -27.63
N LEU A 136 -43.34 -23.00 -27.02
CA LEU A 136 -43.44 -24.45 -27.35
C LEU A 136 -42.32 -25.47 -26.98
N LYS A 137 -42.71 -26.37 -26.07
CA LYS A 137 -42.19 -27.73 -25.76
C LYS A 137 -43.02 -28.79 -26.56
N PRO A 138 -42.82 -30.13 -26.46
CA PRO A 138 -41.64 -30.95 -26.06
C PRO A 138 -41.37 -32.21 -26.97
N ASN A 139 -40.35 -33.00 -26.57
CA ASN A 139 -40.39 -34.48 -26.41
C ASN A 139 -39.85 -35.48 -27.48
N MET A 140 -39.31 -36.60 -26.94
CA MET A 140 -39.20 -37.98 -27.47
C MET A 140 -38.06 -38.40 -28.44
N THR A 141 -37.16 -39.24 -27.91
CA THR A 141 -36.45 -40.36 -28.59
C THR A 141 -37.43 -41.47 -29.00
N PRO A 142 -37.17 -42.36 -30.01
CA PRO A 142 -36.12 -43.40 -29.91
C PRO A 142 -35.45 -43.91 -31.23
N GLN A 143 -34.58 -44.92 -31.07
CA GLN A 143 -33.71 -45.57 -32.06
C GLN A 143 -34.44 -46.46 -33.09
N LYS A 144 -33.82 -46.61 -34.29
CA LYS A 144 -33.48 -47.85 -35.05
C LYS A 144 -33.16 -47.47 -36.51
N SER A 145 -32.31 -48.10 -37.34
CA SER A 145 -31.31 -49.20 -37.36
C SER A 145 -31.32 -49.76 -38.80
N GLN A 146 -30.39 -50.66 -39.19
CA GLN A 146 -30.30 -51.42 -40.46
C GLN A 146 -29.47 -50.75 -41.59
N GLN A 147 -28.73 -51.45 -42.48
CA GLN A 147 -28.32 -52.87 -42.67
C GLN A 147 -27.13 -52.87 -43.69
N SER A 148 -26.35 -53.91 -44.04
CA SER A 148 -26.16 -55.33 -43.62
C SER A 148 -24.89 -55.94 -44.30
N LEU A 149 -24.76 -57.28 -44.23
CA LEU A 149 -23.97 -58.21 -45.07
C LEU A 149 -22.46 -58.40 -44.78
N GLY A 150 -22.11 -59.67 -44.49
CA GLY A 150 -20.75 -60.17 -44.42
C GLY A 150 -20.63 -61.56 -45.08
N ARG A 151 -19.43 -62.15 -45.08
CA ARG A 151 -19.21 -63.54 -45.54
C ARG A 151 -18.17 -64.29 -44.69
N LYS A 152 -18.41 -65.60 -44.53
CA LYS A 152 -17.69 -66.61 -43.71
C LYS A 152 -16.20 -66.74 -44.13
N ARG A 153 -15.20 -66.87 -43.24
CA ARG A 153 -14.91 -67.81 -42.11
C ARG A 153 -14.16 -69.09 -42.55
N THR A 154 -12.86 -69.17 -42.26
CA THR A 154 -12.14 -70.41 -41.87
C THR A 154 -10.82 -70.10 -41.16
N THR A 155 -10.32 -71.08 -40.40
CA THR A 155 -9.23 -70.98 -39.40
C THR A 155 -7.92 -71.61 -39.87
N GLN A 156 -6.77 -71.01 -39.49
CA GLN A 156 -5.47 -71.69 -39.38
C GLN A 156 -4.61 -71.00 -38.29
N THR A 157 -3.61 -71.70 -37.78
CA THR A 157 -2.96 -71.43 -36.48
C THR A 157 -1.56 -70.80 -36.57
N ASP A 158 -1.08 -70.37 -35.40
CA ASP A 158 0.31 -70.07 -35.01
C ASP A 158 0.95 -68.73 -35.44
N PRO A 159 1.94 -68.19 -34.67
CA PRO A 159 2.37 -68.54 -33.30
C PRO A 159 2.27 -67.36 -32.31
N ALA A 160 2.65 -67.61 -31.05
CA ALA A 160 2.76 -66.59 -30.01
C ALA A 160 3.92 -65.60 -30.29
N ASP A 161 3.71 -64.31 -29.99
CA ASP A 161 4.79 -63.31 -29.96
C ASP A 161 4.63 -62.40 -28.72
N SER A 162 5.59 -62.53 -27.79
CA SER A 162 5.57 -61.84 -26.50
C SER A 162 6.04 -60.40 -26.64
N LYS A 163 5.11 -59.42 -26.64
CA LYS A 163 5.47 -58.00 -26.54
C LYS A 163 5.24 -57.47 -25.14
N GLN A 164 6.35 -57.31 -24.42
CA GLN A 164 6.43 -56.52 -23.19
C GLN A 164 5.87 -55.12 -23.43
N PRO A 165 5.31 -54.46 -22.40
CA PRO A 165 4.97 -53.03 -22.51
C PRO A 165 6.27 -52.25 -22.77
N ALA A 166 6.31 -51.50 -23.86
CA ALA A 166 7.47 -50.68 -24.18
C ALA A 166 7.63 -49.59 -23.10
N SER A 167 8.71 -49.67 -22.32
CA SER A 167 9.10 -48.60 -21.40
C SER A 167 9.52 -47.38 -22.23
N GLY A 168 8.56 -46.48 -22.44
CA GLY A 168 8.77 -45.26 -23.20
C GLY A 168 9.77 -44.35 -22.49
N VAL A 169 11.05 -44.43 -22.88
CA VAL A 169 12.09 -43.51 -22.42
C VAL A 169 11.64 -42.08 -22.75
N MET A 170 11.59 -41.23 -21.71
CA MET A 170 11.15 -39.84 -21.86
C MET A 170 11.98 -39.13 -22.94
N PRO A 171 11.36 -38.41 -23.90
CA PRO A 171 12.08 -37.72 -24.96
C PRO A 171 13.18 -36.81 -24.40
N PRO A 172 14.43 -36.85 -24.91
CA PRO A 172 15.58 -36.20 -24.26
C PRO A 172 15.38 -34.72 -23.90
N LYS A 173 14.75 -33.93 -24.79
CA LYS A 173 14.44 -32.51 -24.53
C LYS A 173 13.48 -32.30 -23.34
N ILE A 174 12.49 -33.18 -23.18
CA ILE A 174 11.53 -33.12 -22.07
C ILE A 174 12.22 -33.59 -20.78
N TYR A 175 13.02 -34.65 -20.85
CA TYR A 175 13.83 -35.11 -19.74
C TYR A 175 14.79 -34.01 -19.24
N GLU A 176 15.51 -33.35 -20.15
CA GLU A 176 16.44 -32.26 -19.83
C GLU A 176 15.72 -31.04 -19.23
N GLN A 177 14.57 -30.64 -19.77
CA GLN A 177 13.75 -29.56 -19.19
C GLN A 177 13.25 -29.91 -17.79
N VAL A 178 12.75 -31.13 -17.57
CA VAL A 178 12.27 -31.60 -16.26
C VAL A 178 13.43 -31.74 -15.28
N PHE A 179 14.57 -32.28 -15.70
CA PHE A 179 15.78 -32.41 -14.88
C PHE A 179 16.35 -31.05 -14.46
N ASN A 180 16.44 -30.09 -15.39
CA ASN A 180 16.89 -28.73 -15.09
C ASN A 180 15.90 -27.98 -14.17
N SER A 181 14.60 -28.18 -14.36
CA SER A 181 13.55 -27.63 -13.47
C SER A 181 13.65 -28.24 -12.07
N ASN A 182 13.79 -29.56 -11.96
CA ASN A 182 13.93 -30.26 -10.67
C ASN A 182 15.24 -29.85 -9.95
N ASN A 183 16.36 -29.73 -10.66
CA ASN A 183 17.61 -29.23 -10.10
C ASN A 183 17.49 -27.78 -9.63
N THR A 184 16.73 -26.94 -10.33
CA THR A 184 16.45 -25.56 -9.91
C THR A 184 15.60 -25.55 -8.64
N ILE A 185 14.57 -26.40 -8.54
CA ILE A 185 13.74 -26.56 -7.33
C ILE A 185 14.58 -27.08 -6.15
N LEU A 186 15.45 -28.07 -6.36
CA LEU A 186 16.34 -28.61 -5.32
C LEU A 186 17.34 -27.55 -4.84
N LYS A 187 18.00 -26.81 -5.74
CA LYS A 187 18.89 -25.69 -5.37
C LYS A 187 18.13 -24.61 -4.60
N ASN A 188 16.94 -24.23 -5.04
CA ASN A 188 16.10 -23.27 -4.35
C ASN A 188 15.69 -23.75 -2.95
N ARG A 189 15.42 -25.05 -2.75
CA ARG A 189 15.12 -25.62 -1.43
C ARG A 189 16.25 -25.36 -0.43
N TYR A 190 17.51 -25.57 -0.82
CA TYR A 190 18.67 -25.30 0.04
C TYR A 190 18.84 -23.81 0.37
N LEU A 191 18.52 -22.90 -0.56
CA LEU A 191 18.62 -21.44 -0.30
C LEU A 191 17.66 -20.96 0.79
N PHE A 192 16.53 -21.64 1.00
CA PHE A 192 15.53 -21.29 2.02
C PHE A 192 15.67 -22.10 3.32
N ASP A 193 16.66 -22.98 3.38
CA ASP A 193 16.95 -23.80 4.56
C ASP A 193 17.60 -22.96 5.69
N ASP A 194 17.41 -23.39 6.94
CA ASP A 194 18.01 -22.73 8.10
C ASP A 194 19.52 -23.03 8.17
N ASP A 195 19.99 -24.17 7.65
CA ASP A 195 21.42 -24.46 7.54
C ASP A 195 22.15 -23.43 6.65
N PHE A 196 21.49 -22.97 5.57
CA PHE A 196 22.04 -21.92 4.71
C PHE A 196 22.06 -20.56 5.42
N GLU A 197 21.04 -20.25 6.23
CA GLU A 197 21.05 -19.04 7.07
C GLU A 197 22.18 -19.07 8.11
N HIS A 198 22.40 -20.20 8.78
CA HIS A 198 23.51 -20.38 9.71
C HIS A 198 24.87 -20.26 9.00
N TYR A 199 25.01 -20.83 7.79
CA TYR A 199 26.20 -20.67 6.97
C TYR A 199 26.49 -19.20 6.62
N ILE A 200 25.50 -18.45 6.15
CA ILE A 200 25.65 -17.02 5.83
C ILE A 200 25.97 -16.19 7.08
N ALA A 201 25.30 -16.47 8.21
CA ALA A 201 25.59 -15.83 9.49
C ALA A 201 27.03 -16.09 9.97
N ASN A 202 27.51 -17.32 9.85
CA ASN A 202 28.89 -17.66 10.22
C ASN A 202 29.90 -17.03 9.26
N LEU A 203 29.64 -17.01 7.95
CA LEU A 203 30.52 -16.37 6.96
C LEU A 203 30.68 -14.86 7.22
N VAL A 204 29.59 -14.17 7.59
CA VAL A 204 29.62 -12.75 7.98
C VAL A 204 30.41 -12.57 9.29
N ARG A 205 30.16 -13.40 10.31
CA ARG A 205 30.87 -13.33 11.61
C ARG A 205 32.36 -13.57 11.48
N THR A 206 32.80 -14.58 10.73
CA THR A 206 34.22 -14.90 10.55
C THR A 206 34.97 -13.72 9.95
N ARG A 207 34.39 -13.05 8.96
CA ARG A 207 34.97 -11.83 8.35
C ARG A 207 35.03 -10.66 9.34
N SER A 208 34.00 -10.48 10.16
CA SER A 208 34.03 -9.50 11.26
C SER A 208 34.99 -9.87 12.40
N GLY A 209 35.48 -11.11 12.47
CA GLY A 209 36.47 -11.54 13.46
C GLY A 209 37.91 -11.16 13.07
N GLN A 210 38.24 -11.26 11.78
CA GLN A 210 39.57 -10.91 11.24
C GLN A 210 39.87 -9.40 11.33
N GLU A 211 38.82 -8.59 11.46
CA GLU A 211 38.86 -7.13 11.64
C GLU A 211 39.79 -6.68 12.78
N LYS A 212 39.85 -7.42 13.89
CA LYS A 212 40.67 -7.04 15.07
C LYS A 212 42.17 -7.28 14.91
N GLU A 213 42.62 -8.26 14.12
CA GLU A 213 44.05 -8.53 13.95
C GLU A 213 44.67 -7.73 12.79
N TYR A 214 43.86 -7.32 11.80
CA TYR A 214 44.36 -6.61 10.61
C TYR A 214 44.26 -5.08 10.70
N MET A 215 43.25 -4.54 11.42
CA MET A 215 43.07 -3.07 11.56
C MET A 215 44.20 -2.39 12.34
N ASP A 216 44.89 -3.11 13.22
CA ASP A 216 46.06 -2.60 13.95
C ASP A 216 47.28 -2.35 13.03
N LEU A 217 47.23 -2.78 11.76
CA LEU A 217 48.36 -2.73 10.83
C LEU A 217 48.17 -1.79 9.62
N VAL A 218 46.96 -1.60 9.07
CA VAL A 218 46.77 -0.84 7.81
C VAL A 218 45.47 -0.01 7.74
N HIS A 219 45.59 1.30 7.94
CA HIS A 219 44.71 2.42 7.53
C HIS A 219 43.16 2.24 7.40
N PRO A 220 42.34 3.02 8.15
CA PRO A 220 40.86 2.91 8.14
C PRO A 220 40.10 3.18 6.83
N SER A 221 40.76 3.66 5.76
CA SER A 221 40.08 4.24 4.59
C SER A 221 39.67 3.23 3.51
N LYS A 222 40.09 1.97 3.62
CA LYS A 222 39.69 0.88 2.71
C LYS A 222 39.59 -0.43 3.49
N CYS A 223 38.39 -0.80 3.92
CA CYS A 223 38.10 -2.17 4.38
C CYS A 223 37.27 -2.90 3.31
N PRO A 224 37.88 -3.70 2.41
CA PRO A 224 37.17 -4.48 1.40
C PRO A 224 36.17 -5.47 2.03
N GLU A 225 36.46 -5.95 3.24
CA GLU A 225 35.67 -6.96 3.93
C GLU A 225 34.30 -6.43 4.37
N ILE A 226 34.22 -5.20 4.88
CA ILE A 226 32.93 -4.54 5.16
C ILE A 226 32.12 -4.39 3.86
N LEU A 227 32.76 -3.98 2.76
CA LEU A 227 32.08 -3.88 1.45
C LEU A 227 31.60 -5.25 0.94
N LEU A 228 32.39 -6.31 1.14
CA LEU A 228 32.02 -7.68 0.80
C LEU A 228 30.86 -8.19 1.68
N ASN A 229 30.84 -7.85 2.97
CA ASN A 229 29.73 -8.17 3.87
C ASN A 229 28.46 -7.42 3.48
N ILE A 230 28.54 -6.11 3.19
CA ILE A 230 27.43 -5.32 2.64
C ILE A 230 26.88 -5.98 1.36
N LYS A 231 27.75 -6.36 0.42
CA LYS A 231 27.36 -7.01 -0.84
C LYS A 231 26.68 -8.35 -0.60
N LEU A 232 27.23 -9.18 0.28
CA LEU A 232 26.71 -10.50 0.62
C LEU A 232 25.34 -10.40 1.32
N ILE A 233 25.25 -9.60 2.37
CA ILE A 233 24.02 -9.42 3.16
C ILE A 233 22.93 -8.76 2.32
N SER A 234 23.27 -7.77 1.49
CA SER A 234 22.29 -7.16 0.57
C SER A 234 21.70 -8.19 -0.39
N ARG A 235 22.54 -9.04 -1.02
CA ARG A 235 22.03 -10.11 -1.90
C ARG A 235 21.19 -11.11 -1.12
N TYR A 236 21.65 -11.55 0.05
CA TYR A 236 20.90 -12.48 0.89
C TYR A 236 19.53 -11.94 1.31
N ILE A 237 19.45 -10.67 1.71
CA ILE A 237 18.17 -10.00 2.00
C ILE A 237 17.29 -9.95 0.75
N ILE A 238 17.80 -9.40 -0.36
CA ILE A 238 17.01 -9.08 -1.54
C ILE A 238 16.57 -10.32 -2.33
N GLU A 239 17.42 -11.32 -2.45
CA GLU A 239 17.23 -12.48 -3.33
C GLU A 239 16.68 -13.71 -2.58
N VAL A 240 16.89 -13.79 -1.25
CA VAL A 240 16.49 -14.94 -0.41
C VAL A 240 15.48 -14.56 0.67
N LEU A 241 15.83 -13.70 1.65
CA LEU A 241 14.95 -13.46 2.82
C LEU A 241 13.63 -12.76 2.48
N THR A 242 13.58 -11.96 1.42
CA THR A 242 12.33 -11.38 0.88
C THR A 242 11.35 -12.44 0.37
N ARG A 243 11.87 -13.63 0.02
CA ARG A 243 11.13 -14.77 -0.57
C ARG A 243 11.01 -15.98 0.37
N LYS A 244 11.82 -16.05 1.45
CA LYS A 244 11.75 -17.11 2.48
C LYS A 244 10.38 -17.05 3.17
N LYS A 245 9.70 -18.20 3.26
CA LYS A 245 8.34 -18.32 3.82
C LYS A 245 8.27 -17.86 5.29
N ASN A 246 9.29 -18.23 6.08
CA ASN A 246 9.46 -17.78 7.45
C ASN A 246 10.65 -16.81 7.46
N ASN A 247 10.39 -15.51 7.64
CA ASN A 247 11.42 -14.46 7.56
C ASN A 247 11.50 -13.60 8.82
N GLU A 248 11.32 -14.23 9.99
CA GLU A 248 11.33 -13.56 11.31
C GLU A 248 12.66 -12.85 11.62
N ASP A 249 13.78 -13.32 11.06
CA ASP A 249 15.11 -12.72 11.21
C ASP A 249 15.40 -11.56 10.23
N LEU A 250 14.55 -11.34 9.21
CA LEU A 250 14.72 -10.25 8.23
C LEU A 250 14.90 -8.85 8.87
N PRO A 251 14.19 -8.47 9.95
CA PRO A 251 14.45 -7.21 10.65
C PRO A 251 15.83 -7.14 11.30
N LYS A 252 16.36 -8.26 11.82
CA LYS A 252 17.70 -8.35 12.43
C LYS A 252 18.78 -8.17 11.36
N TRP A 253 18.65 -8.90 10.24
CA TRP A 253 19.51 -8.75 9.07
C TRP A 253 19.48 -7.34 8.49
N GLY A 254 18.28 -6.74 8.36
CA GLY A 254 18.11 -5.35 7.93
C GLY A 254 18.77 -4.34 8.87
N GLN A 255 18.66 -4.54 10.19
CA GLN A 255 19.35 -3.70 11.17
C GLN A 255 20.87 -3.85 11.09
N HIS A 256 21.38 -5.07 10.94
CA HIS A 256 22.81 -5.31 10.78
C HIS A 256 23.35 -4.64 9.50
N LEU A 257 22.70 -4.83 8.35
CA LEU A 257 23.10 -4.14 7.12
C LEU A 257 23.03 -2.60 7.27
N THR A 258 22.01 -2.08 7.96
CA THR A 258 21.91 -0.63 8.27
C THR A 258 23.12 -0.14 9.07
N SER A 259 23.63 -0.92 10.04
CA SER A 259 24.83 -0.54 10.80
C SER A 259 26.11 -0.54 9.95
N LEU A 260 26.25 -1.48 9.00
CA LEU A 260 27.40 -1.52 8.09
C LEU A 260 27.42 -0.33 7.12
N PHE A 261 26.26 0.17 6.70
CA PHE A 261 26.16 1.37 5.86
C PHE A 261 26.69 2.64 6.53
N GLN A 262 26.49 2.81 7.84
CA GLN A 262 26.82 4.06 8.56
C GLN A 262 28.28 4.52 8.38
N ASN A 263 29.21 3.57 8.20
CA ASN A 263 30.64 3.83 8.04
C ASN A 263 31.18 3.44 6.65
N ASN A 264 30.31 3.20 5.65
CA ASN A 264 30.73 2.69 4.34
C ASN A 264 29.96 3.33 3.17
N ILE A 265 30.36 4.55 2.81
CA ILE A 265 29.85 5.30 1.65
C ILE A 265 29.90 4.48 0.34
N PRO A 266 31.00 3.77 -0.01
CA PRO A 266 31.03 2.95 -1.23
C PRO A 266 30.02 1.78 -1.21
N GLY A 267 29.72 1.24 -0.03
CA GLY A 267 28.71 0.19 0.16
C GLY A 267 27.29 0.71 0.01
N CYS A 268 27.00 1.91 0.50
CA CYS A 268 25.74 2.61 0.24
C CYS A 268 25.56 2.88 -1.26
N LEU A 269 26.61 3.41 -1.91
CA LEU A 269 26.58 3.73 -3.34
C LEU A 269 26.30 2.48 -4.16
N TRP A 270 27.09 1.41 -3.97
CA TRP A 270 26.92 0.13 -4.65
C TRP A 270 25.51 -0.47 -4.43
N PHE A 271 24.96 -0.36 -3.22
CA PHE A 271 23.62 -0.85 -2.93
C PHE A 271 22.55 -0.06 -3.70
N LEU A 272 22.64 1.27 -3.73
CA LEU A 272 21.71 2.09 -4.49
C LEU A 272 21.89 1.94 -6.01
N GLU A 273 23.11 1.76 -6.52
CA GLU A 273 23.35 1.49 -7.95
C GLU A 273 22.65 0.20 -8.37
N ARG A 274 22.84 -0.89 -7.61
CA ARG A 274 22.12 -2.15 -7.85
C ARG A 274 20.60 -2.00 -7.83
N MET A 275 20.06 -1.09 -6.99
CA MET A 275 18.63 -0.80 -6.92
C MET A 275 18.14 0.20 -7.97
N SER A 276 19.01 1.05 -8.55
CA SER A 276 18.68 1.94 -9.67
C SER A 276 18.67 1.20 -11.00
N ASP A 277 19.58 0.24 -11.15
CA ASP A 277 19.81 -0.46 -12.42
C ASP A 277 18.77 -1.57 -12.64
N ASP A 278 18.11 -2.04 -11.58
CA ASP A 278 16.98 -2.97 -11.61
C ASP A 278 15.70 -2.35 -11.00
N PRO A 279 14.98 -1.50 -11.75
CA PRO A 279 13.72 -0.93 -11.30
C PRO A 279 12.59 -1.97 -11.16
N LEU A 280 12.70 -3.14 -11.81
CA LEU A 280 11.71 -4.21 -11.65
C LEU A 280 11.82 -4.84 -10.26
N THR A 281 13.03 -5.07 -9.75
CA THR A 281 13.23 -5.48 -8.35
C THR A 281 12.75 -4.41 -7.38
N LEU A 282 12.98 -3.12 -7.65
CA LEU A 282 12.46 -2.03 -6.80
C LEU A 282 10.92 -2.05 -6.70
N ARG A 283 10.23 -2.19 -7.84
CA ARG A 283 8.77 -2.33 -7.94
C ARG A 283 8.28 -3.59 -7.22
N MET A 284 8.89 -4.75 -7.49
CA MET A 284 8.56 -6.02 -6.86
C MET A 284 8.62 -5.89 -5.33
N LEU A 285 9.68 -5.25 -4.79
CA LEU A 285 9.90 -5.15 -3.35
C LEU A 285 9.03 -4.10 -2.64
N LEU A 286 8.69 -2.98 -3.29
CA LEU A 286 7.93 -1.89 -2.67
C LEU A 286 6.42 -1.96 -2.93
N LEU A 287 5.98 -2.55 -4.04
CA LEU A 287 4.59 -2.52 -4.51
C LEU A 287 3.95 -3.91 -4.56
N GLU A 288 4.63 -4.89 -5.17
CA GLU A 288 4.05 -6.22 -5.40
C GLU A 288 4.22 -7.16 -4.20
N CYS A 289 5.29 -6.99 -3.40
CA CYS A 289 5.56 -7.79 -2.22
C CYS A 289 4.45 -7.65 -1.17
N HIS A 290 3.67 -8.72 -0.96
CA HIS A 290 2.55 -8.73 -0.01
C HIS A 290 2.98 -8.74 1.47
N VAL A 291 4.25 -9.00 1.80
CA VAL A 291 4.73 -9.09 3.19
C VAL A 291 5.08 -7.69 3.74
N PRO A 292 4.31 -7.11 4.69
CA PRO A 292 4.54 -5.72 5.10
C PRO A 292 5.88 -5.50 5.80
N MET A 293 6.39 -6.51 6.52
CA MET A 293 7.69 -6.45 7.17
C MET A 293 8.83 -6.33 6.15
N THR A 294 8.77 -7.10 5.05
CA THR A 294 9.74 -7.02 3.96
C THR A 294 9.79 -5.62 3.36
N ARG A 295 8.62 -5.05 3.01
CA ARG A 295 8.54 -3.67 2.49
C ARG A 295 9.12 -2.65 3.48
N ARG A 296 8.84 -2.80 4.78
CA ARG A 296 9.36 -1.90 5.84
C ARG A 296 10.89 -1.97 5.95
N VAL A 297 11.47 -3.16 5.88
CA VAL A 297 12.94 -3.34 5.91
C VAL A 297 13.59 -2.75 4.66
N VAL A 298 13.06 -3.01 3.46
CA VAL A 298 13.59 -2.43 2.20
C VAL A 298 13.49 -0.90 2.21
N CYS A 299 12.34 -0.34 2.59
CA CYS A 299 12.13 1.10 2.72
C CYS A 299 13.12 1.74 3.71
N LYS A 300 13.41 1.06 4.84
CA LYS A 300 14.41 1.50 5.82
C LYS A 300 15.83 1.48 5.25
N LEU A 301 16.25 0.41 4.57
CA LEU A 301 17.57 0.29 3.96
C LEU A 301 17.81 1.39 2.91
N LEU A 302 16.84 1.63 2.02
CA LEU A 302 16.88 2.70 1.02
C LEU A 302 16.95 4.08 1.70
N THR A 303 16.08 4.34 2.68
CA THR A 303 16.10 5.61 3.44
C THR A 303 17.45 5.85 4.11
N SER A 304 18.05 4.82 4.74
CA SER A 304 19.36 4.95 5.40
C SER A 304 20.47 5.30 4.39
N CYS A 305 20.49 4.65 3.22
CA CYS A 305 21.45 4.98 2.17
C CYS A 305 21.23 6.39 1.61
N PHE A 306 19.99 6.82 1.40
CA PHE A 306 19.68 8.19 0.97
C PHE A 306 20.22 9.21 1.98
N THR A 307 19.98 9.02 3.28
CA THR A 307 20.46 9.92 4.34
C THR A 307 21.99 10.03 4.36
N ILE A 308 22.70 8.91 4.17
CA ILE A 308 24.18 8.88 4.18
C ILE A 308 24.77 9.51 2.91
N LEU A 309 24.15 9.30 1.75
CA LEU A 309 24.68 9.73 0.46
C LEU A 309 24.25 11.14 0.03
N ALA A 310 23.12 11.67 0.50
CA ALA A 310 22.61 12.98 0.08
C ALA A 310 23.66 14.13 0.16
N PRO A 311 24.53 14.25 1.19
CA PRO A 311 25.57 15.29 1.21
C PRO A 311 26.57 15.21 0.05
N TYR A 312 26.83 14.01 -0.48
CA TYR A 312 27.77 13.75 -1.57
C TYR A 312 27.09 13.82 -2.95
N GLU A 313 25.79 13.53 -3.00
CA GLU A 313 24.99 13.46 -4.24
C GLU A 313 24.38 14.81 -4.63
N ARG A 314 24.04 15.68 -3.67
CA ARG A 314 23.45 17.02 -3.91
C ARG A 314 24.19 17.87 -4.97
N PRO A 315 25.54 17.94 -5.01
CA PRO A 315 26.25 18.69 -6.05
C PRO A 315 25.95 18.25 -7.49
N VAL A 316 25.51 17.00 -7.69
CA VAL A 316 25.21 16.42 -9.01
C VAL A 316 23.70 16.20 -9.25
N TYR A 317 22.82 16.80 -8.44
CA TYR A 317 21.37 16.67 -8.60
C TYR A 317 20.83 17.28 -9.91
N ASN A 318 21.47 18.33 -10.43
CA ASN A 318 21.11 18.93 -11.72
C ASN A 318 21.80 18.25 -12.91
N ASP A 319 22.74 17.33 -12.67
CA ASP A 319 23.50 16.67 -13.72
C ASP A 319 22.75 15.47 -14.30
N THR A 320 22.81 15.33 -15.61
CA THR A 320 22.33 14.14 -16.32
C THR A 320 23.45 13.51 -17.16
N ILE A 321 23.29 12.22 -17.48
CA ILE A 321 24.20 11.44 -18.31
C ILE A 321 23.41 10.94 -19.52
N GLU A 322 24.01 11.07 -20.70
CA GLU A 322 23.55 10.46 -21.94
C GLU A 322 23.93 8.98 -22.01
N LEU A 323 22.94 8.10 -22.06
CA LEU A 323 23.15 6.68 -22.37
C LEU A 323 22.67 6.35 -23.79
N PRO A 324 23.49 5.69 -24.63
CA PRO A 324 23.02 5.13 -25.88
C PRO A 324 21.92 4.11 -25.63
N THR A 325 20.83 4.15 -26.41
CA THR A 325 19.87 3.04 -26.47
C THR A 325 20.05 2.24 -27.75
N ASP A 326 19.65 0.98 -27.73
CA ASP A 326 19.66 0.10 -28.91
C ASP A 326 18.58 0.46 -29.93
N SER A 327 17.63 1.32 -29.54
CA SER A 327 16.62 1.85 -30.44
C SER A 327 17.20 2.93 -31.36
N LYS A 328 16.95 2.80 -32.67
CA LYS A 328 17.31 3.80 -33.67
C LYS A 328 16.14 4.76 -33.89
N SER A 329 16.43 6.04 -34.08
CA SER A 329 15.46 7.04 -34.51
C SER A 329 14.96 6.72 -35.93
N PRO A 330 13.82 7.30 -36.37
CA PRO A 330 13.40 7.27 -37.77
C PRO A 330 14.44 7.85 -38.74
N SER A 331 15.34 8.72 -38.25
CA SER A 331 16.46 9.31 -38.99
C SER A 331 17.76 8.49 -38.94
N GLY A 332 17.76 7.29 -38.34
CA GLY A 332 18.91 6.39 -38.30
C GLY A 332 19.98 6.71 -37.24
N GLN A 333 19.79 7.77 -36.45
CA GLN A 333 20.63 8.07 -35.28
C GLN A 333 20.29 7.11 -34.13
N LYS A 334 21.24 6.81 -33.23
CA LYS A 334 20.91 6.08 -31.99
C LYS A 334 20.09 7.01 -31.10
N ASN A 335 18.92 6.57 -30.63
CA ASN A 335 18.19 7.33 -29.62
C ASN A 335 19.02 7.34 -28.33
N VAL A 336 19.14 8.50 -27.70
CA VAL A 336 19.85 8.68 -26.44
C VAL A 336 18.84 8.81 -25.31
N ARG A 337 19.09 8.16 -24.18
CA ARG A 337 18.29 8.28 -22.96
C ARG A 337 19.06 9.12 -21.94
N MET A 338 18.47 10.23 -21.53
CA MET A 338 18.95 10.99 -20.37
C MET A 338 18.63 10.22 -19.08
N ILE A 339 19.62 10.08 -18.20
CA ILE A 339 19.44 9.60 -16.82
C ILE A 339 20.06 10.58 -15.82
N HIS A 340 19.58 10.61 -14.58
CA HIS A 340 20.24 11.39 -13.53
C HIS A 340 21.60 10.80 -13.18
N LYS A 341 22.60 11.67 -13.02
CA LYS A 341 23.94 11.29 -12.53
C LYS A 341 23.89 10.81 -11.08
N SER A 342 23.08 11.47 -10.24
CA SER A 342 22.77 11.02 -8.88
C SER A 342 22.02 9.69 -8.89
N VAL A 343 22.50 8.72 -8.11
CA VAL A 343 21.86 7.41 -7.93
C VAL A 343 20.56 7.52 -7.13
N ILE A 344 20.49 8.44 -6.16
CA ILE A 344 19.27 8.72 -5.40
C ILE A 344 18.19 9.20 -6.36
N LEU A 345 18.51 10.17 -7.22
CA LEU A 345 17.54 10.71 -8.17
C LEU A 345 17.12 9.71 -9.25
N ARG A 346 17.98 8.75 -9.65
CA ARG A 346 17.54 7.63 -10.50
C ARG A 346 16.42 6.83 -9.84
N ILE A 347 16.56 6.47 -8.56
CA ILE A 347 15.54 5.72 -7.82
C ILE A 347 14.25 6.55 -7.67
N ILE A 348 14.35 7.82 -7.29
CA ILE A 348 13.18 8.72 -7.18
C ILE A 348 12.48 8.88 -8.53
N HIS A 349 13.23 9.02 -9.63
CA HIS A 349 12.67 9.07 -10.98
C HIS A 349 11.94 7.77 -11.35
N HIS A 350 12.51 6.59 -11.05
CA HIS A 350 11.79 5.32 -11.24
C HIS A 350 10.47 5.27 -10.46
N MET A 351 10.45 5.74 -9.21
CA MET A 351 9.22 5.83 -8.42
C MET A 351 8.20 6.81 -9.02
N GLN A 352 8.64 7.95 -9.54
CA GLN A 352 7.77 8.91 -10.26
C GLN A 352 7.19 8.29 -11.55
N MET A 353 7.96 7.48 -12.27
CA MET A 353 7.47 6.76 -13.46
C MET A 353 6.48 5.66 -13.09
N PHE A 354 6.64 4.97 -11.96
CA PHE A 354 5.66 3.97 -11.52
C PHE A 354 4.27 4.57 -11.28
N LEU A 355 4.16 5.81 -10.80
CA LEU A 355 2.87 6.50 -10.65
C LEU A 355 2.09 6.70 -11.96
N GLN A 356 2.74 6.53 -13.12
CA GLN A 356 2.11 6.60 -14.45
C GLN A 356 1.66 5.21 -14.98
N ASP A 357 1.93 4.13 -14.25
CA ASP A 357 1.53 2.77 -14.61
C ASP A 357 0.26 2.37 -13.81
N ASP A 358 -0.83 2.09 -14.52
CA ASP A 358 -2.11 1.61 -13.95
C ASP A 358 -1.98 0.39 -13.03
N HIS A 359 -0.89 -0.38 -13.15
CA HIS A 359 -0.58 -1.47 -12.23
C HIS A 359 -0.41 -1.00 -10.79
N VAL A 360 0.12 0.21 -10.53
CA VAL A 360 0.34 0.69 -9.16
C VAL A 360 -0.96 0.85 -8.40
N SER A 361 -2.03 1.27 -9.08
CA SER A 361 -3.38 1.33 -8.52
C SER A 361 -3.94 -0.07 -8.16
N ARG A 362 -3.48 -1.13 -8.81
CA ARG A 362 -3.80 -2.53 -8.43
C ARG A 362 -3.07 -2.96 -7.15
N CYS A 363 -1.91 -2.37 -6.87
CA CYS A 363 -1.12 -2.58 -5.65
C CYS A 363 -1.60 -1.75 -4.45
N TRP A 364 -2.81 -1.17 -4.46
CA TRP A 364 -3.26 -0.17 -3.48
C TRP A 364 -3.11 -0.55 -2.00
N ARG A 365 -3.22 -1.84 -1.66
CA ARG A 365 -3.02 -2.38 -0.28
C ARG A 365 -1.55 -2.33 0.21
N ASN A 366 -0.60 -2.09 -0.69
CA ASN A 366 0.84 -2.14 -0.40
C ASN A 366 1.55 -0.77 -0.46
N LEU A 367 0.85 0.31 -0.85
CA LEU A 367 1.43 1.63 -1.15
C LEU A 367 2.10 2.36 0.02
N GLU A 368 1.81 1.97 1.27
CA GLU A 368 2.30 2.63 2.49
C GLU A 368 3.83 2.88 2.46
N GLN A 369 4.61 1.85 2.13
CA GLN A 369 6.08 1.95 2.12
C GLN A 369 6.65 2.66 0.89
N PHE A 370 5.91 2.65 -0.22
CA PHE A 370 6.26 3.38 -1.43
C PHE A 370 6.15 4.89 -1.18
N PHE A 371 5.01 5.37 -0.68
CA PHE A 371 4.86 6.80 -0.34
C PHE A 371 5.76 7.23 0.82
N ARG A 372 5.99 6.36 1.82
CA ARG A 372 6.94 6.64 2.91
C ARG A 372 8.35 6.92 2.40
N LEU A 373 8.82 6.22 1.37
CA LEU A 373 10.16 6.44 0.83
C LEU A 373 10.28 7.81 0.14
N LEU A 374 9.27 8.22 -0.64
CA LEU A 374 9.21 9.58 -1.23
C LEU A 374 9.11 10.66 -0.14
N HIS A 375 8.29 10.44 0.89
CA HIS A 375 8.13 11.35 2.03
C HIS A 375 9.42 11.49 2.85
N ASN A 376 10.16 10.38 3.04
CA ASN A 376 11.47 10.41 3.69
C ASN A 376 12.51 11.16 2.86
N PHE A 377 12.53 10.99 1.53
CA PHE A 377 13.40 11.74 0.62
C PHE A 377 13.15 13.26 0.73
N ALA A 378 11.89 13.70 0.68
CA ALA A 378 11.53 15.11 0.87
C ALA A 378 11.92 15.68 2.26
N LYS A 379 12.09 14.83 3.27
CA LYS A 379 12.54 15.23 4.61
C LYS A 379 14.05 15.41 4.75
N LEU A 380 14.86 14.97 3.78
CA LEU A 380 16.33 15.07 3.86
C LEU A 380 16.85 16.52 3.79
N GLY A 381 16.13 17.41 3.11
CA GLY A 381 16.57 18.79 2.93
C GLY A 381 15.80 19.54 1.85
N LYS A 382 16.20 20.81 1.66
CA LYS A 382 15.62 21.70 0.66
C LYS A 382 15.86 21.22 -0.78
N ASP A 383 17.03 20.64 -1.05
CA ASP A 383 17.46 20.29 -2.41
C ASP A 383 16.64 19.12 -2.96
N GLU A 384 16.24 18.19 -2.08
CA GLU A 384 15.33 17.09 -2.40
C GLU A 384 13.90 17.59 -2.68
N ARG A 385 13.40 18.55 -1.88
CA ARG A 385 12.07 19.14 -2.10
C ARG A 385 12.02 19.99 -3.36
N ASP A 386 13.06 20.79 -3.59
CA ASP A 386 13.30 21.53 -4.83
C ASP A 386 13.23 20.63 -6.07
N PHE A 387 13.89 19.47 -6.01
CA PHE A 387 13.83 18.47 -7.09
C PHE A 387 12.40 17.96 -7.30
N LEU A 388 11.71 17.54 -6.25
CA LEU A 388 10.34 16.98 -6.36
C LEU A 388 9.35 18.00 -6.93
N THR A 389 9.42 19.27 -6.51
CA THR A 389 8.54 20.35 -7.00
C THR A 389 8.79 20.64 -8.48
N ARG A 390 10.06 20.68 -8.94
CA ARG A 390 10.41 20.92 -10.35
C ARG A 390 10.08 19.74 -11.27
N THR A 391 10.07 18.51 -10.75
CA THR A 391 9.85 17.28 -11.54
C THR A 391 8.39 16.84 -11.60
N ALA A 392 7.43 17.75 -11.37
CA ALA A 392 5.98 17.48 -11.38
C ALA A 392 5.54 16.32 -10.44
N THR A 393 6.17 16.21 -9.26
CA THR A 393 5.78 15.21 -8.26
C THR A 393 4.39 15.50 -7.70
N ILE A 394 4.10 16.77 -7.37
CA ILE A 394 2.79 17.19 -6.82
C ILE A 394 1.67 16.76 -7.77
N TRP A 395 1.80 17.07 -9.06
CA TRP A 395 0.83 16.69 -10.10
C TRP A 395 0.59 15.18 -10.13
N ARG A 396 1.65 14.35 -10.22
CA ARG A 396 1.50 12.88 -10.26
C ARG A 396 0.84 12.31 -9.01
N LEU A 397 1.13 12.86 -7.83
CA LEU A 397 0.55 12.39 -6.57
C LEU A 397 -0.93 12.76 -6.45
N VAL A 398 -1.32 13.97 -6.87
CA VAL A 398 -2.74 14.38 -6.85
C VAL A 398 -3.53 13.62 -7.92
N ASP A 399 -3.03 13.55 -9.15
CA ASP A 399 -3.64 12.78 -10.25
C ASP A 399 -3.86 11.31 -9.87
N PHE A 400 -2.83 10.66 -9.30
CA PHE A 400 -2.93 9.30 -8.79
C PHE A 400 -3.96 9.16 -7.67
N HIS A 401 -4.02 10.11 -6.73
CA HIS A 401 -4.97 10.07 -5.62
C HIS A 401 -6.43 10.26 -6.06
N MET A 402 -6.67 11.17 -7.01
CA MET A 402 -8.00 11.41 -7.57
C MET A 402 -8.50 10.19 -8.35
N GLY A 403 -7.61 9.47 -9.03
CA GLY A 403 -7.94 8.26 -9.75
C GLY A 403 -8.87 8.56 -10.94
N ASN A 404 -10.09 7.99 -10.91
CA ASN A 404 -11.13 8.25 -11.91
C ASN A 404 -11.75 9.65 -11.81
N ASP A 405 -11.58 10.37 -10.70
CA ASP A 405 -12.04 11.76 -10.56
C ASP A 405 -11.09 12.80 -11.14
N SER A 406 -9.89 12.41 -11.58
CA SER A 406 -8.91 13.35 -12.11
C SER A 406 -9.36 13.94 -13.45
N PRO A 407 -9.26 15.26 -13.67
CA PRO A 407 -9.51 15.86 -14.98
C PRO A 407 -8.52 15.39 -16.07
N TYR A 408 -7.43 14.71 -15.67
CA TYR A 408 -6.43 14.13 -16.57
C TYR A 408 -6.59 12.61 -16.80
N ALA A 409 -7.68 12.00 -16.30
CA ALA A 409 -7.96 10.58 -16.50
C ALA A 409 -8.42 10.27 -17.95
N GLN A 410 -7.45 9.98 -18.83
CA GLN A 410 -7.73 9.64 -20.24
C GLN A 410 -8.50 8.32 -20.43
N GLN A 411 -8.44 7.41 -19.45
CA GLN A 411 -9.07 6.10 -19.45
C GLN A 411 -9.54 5.77 -18.03
N ARG A 412 -10.51 4.85 -17.90
CA ARG A 412 -10.94 4.38 -16.58
C ARG A 412 -9.80 3.62 -15.89
N ARG A 413 -9.33 4.20 -14.79
CA ARG A 413 -8.30 3.66 -13.89
C ARG A 413 -8.90 2.63 -12.93
N TRP A 414 -8.02 1.86 -12.31
CA TRP A 414 -8.41 0.86 -11.31
C TRP A 414 -8.93 1.53 -10.03
N ASP A 415 -10.14 1.16 -9.59
CA ASP A 415 -10.74 1.67 -8.37
C ASP A 415 -10.00 1.15 -7.12
N MET A 416 -9.49 2.08 -6.30
CA MET A 416 -8.69 1.79 -5.11
C MET A 416 -9.58 1.78 -3.85
N GLY A 417 -9.43 0.75 -3.03
CA GLY A 417 -10.29 0.50 -1.85
C GLY A 417 -11.30 -0.62 -2.09
N ASP A 418 -11.94 -1.07 -1.01
CA ASP A 418 -13.12 -1.95 -1.01
C ASP A 418 -13.97 -1.73 0.26
N GLU A 419 -15.07 -2.47 0.39
CA GLU A 419 -16.00 -2.46 1.54
C GLU A 419 -15.32 -2.67 2.92
N TYR A 420 -14.10 -3.22 2.95
CA TYR A 420 -13.39 -3.62 4.18
C TYR A 420 -12.13 -2.80 4.44
N SER A 421 -11.60 -2.06 3.46
CA SER A 421 -10.29 -1.42 3.55
C SER A 421 -10.08 -0.28 2.56
N GLU A 422 -9.54 0.84 3.05
CA GLU A 422 -9.12 1.97 2.23
C GLU A 422 -7.62 1.93 1.87
N PRO A 423 -7.22 2.53 0.74
CA PRO A 423 -5.82 2.78 0.41
C PRO A 423 -5.12 3.66 1.46
N GLN A 424 -3.88 3.30 1.79
CA GLN A 424 -3.09 3.96 2.84
C GLN A 424 -2.28 5.13 2.28
N PHE A 425 -2.87 6.33 2.35
CA PHE A 425 -2.34 7.59 1.82
C PHE A 425 -1.66 8.49 2.87
N ARG A 426 -1.61 8.10 4.15
CA ARG A 426 -0.98 8.86 5.25
C ARG A 426 0.34 9.56 4.88
N ASP A 427 1.30 8.80 4.34
CA ASP A 427 2.62 9.35 3.97
C ASP A 427 2.59 10.18 2.68
N MET A 428 1.64 9.91 1.78
CA MET A 428 1.42 10.70 0.56
C MET A 428 0.89 12.09 0.88
N TRP A 429 -0.11 12.21 1.77
CA TRP A 429 -0.60 13.52 2.21
C TRP A 429 0.44 14.26 3.05
N GLY A 430 1.26 13.54 3.84
CA GLY A 430 2.41 14.13 4.52
C GLY A 430 3.41 14.76 3.55
N LEU A 431 3.71 14.06 2.44
CA LEU A 431 4.53 14.57 1.35
C LEU A 431 3.87 15.74 0.61
N LEU A 432 2.60 15.64 0.23
CA LEU A 432 1.86 16.71 -0.44
C LEU A 432 1.80 17.98 0.42
N SER A 433 1.47 17.87 1.70
CA SER A 433 1.49 18.98 2.66
C SER A 433 2.89 19.59 2.83
N LEU A 434 3.95 18.78 2.80
CA LEU A 434 5.33 19.28 2.87
C LEU A 434 5.74 20.05 1.60
N LEU A 435 5.39 19.56 0.40
CA LEU A 435 5.68 20.23 -0.87
C LEU A 435 4.80 21.47 -1.08
N SER A 436 3.53 21.39 -0.69
CA SER A 436 2.56 22.48 -0.77
C SER A 436 3.02 23.69 0.04
N ARG A 437 3.63 23.47 1.21
CA ARG A 437 4.19 24.52 2.08
C ARG A 437 5.45 25.23 1.56
N ILE A 438 5.94 24.84 0.39
CA ILE A 438 7.04 25.51 -0.34
C ILE A 438 6.47 26.37 -1.47
N CYS A 439 5.21 26.14 -1.87
CA CYS A 439 4.57 26.84 -2.98
C CYS A 439 4.15 28.24 -2.54
N LYS A 440 4.24 29.23 -3.44
CA LYS A 440 3.67 30.55 -3.21
C LYS A 440 2.14 30.47 -3.23
N THR A 441 1.51 30.98 -2.17
CA THR A 441 0.04 30.97 -2.02
C THR A 441 -0.63 32.18 -2.65
N GLY A 442 0.12 33.27 -2.90
CA GLY A 442 -0.43 34.57 -3.29
C GLY A 442 -0.80 35.47 -2.09
N SER A 443 -0.49 35.04 -0.87
CA SER A 443 -0.70 35.81 0.36
C SER A 443 0.19 37.06 0.44
N LYS A 444 -0.29 38.10 1.14
CA LYS A 444 0.46 39.36 1.34
C LYS A 444 1.76 39.17 2.13
N THR A 445 1.77 38.21 3.05
CA THR A 445 2.94 37.87 3.88
C THR A 445 3.20 36.37 3.82
N VAL A 446 4.41 35.94 4.17
CA VAL A 446 4.80 34.53 4.17
C VAL A 446 4.00 33.75 5.24
N PRO A 447 3.32 32.65 4.90
CA PRO A 447 2.57 31.87 5.88
C PRO A 447 3.45 31.31 7.02
N PRO A 448 2.95 31.22 8.26
CA PRO A 448 3.70 30.69 9.40
C PRO A 448 4.04 29.20 9.25
N THR A 449 3.39 28.50 8.33
CA THR A 449 3.66 27.11 7.97
C THR A 449 4.72 26.97 6.87
N GLN A 450 5.25 28.06 6.30
CA GLN A 450 6.21 28.03 5.19
C GLN A 450 7.42 27.12 5.48
N VAL A 451 7.77 26.30 4.49
CA VAL A 451 9.00 25.49 4.46
C VAL A 451 9.88 26.02 3.34
N ASP A 452 11.16 26.24 3.63
CA ASP A 452 12.16 26.82 2.72
C ASP A 452 11.73 28.18 2.10
N GLN A 453 12.40 28.59 1.02
CA GLN A 453 12.05 29.80 0.26
C GLN A 453 10.84 29.52 -0.65
N PRO A 454 9.80 30.41 -0.66
CA PRO A 454 8.62 30.22 -1.49
C PRO A 454 8.94 30.13 -3.00
N ARG A 455 8.39 29.12 -3.68
CA ARG A 455 8.55 28.88 -5.11
C ARG A 455 7.26 29.07 -5.88
N GLU A 456 7.38 29.59 -7.10
CA GLU A 456 6.29 29.46 -8.08
C GLU A 456 6.13 27.99 -8.50
N ILE A 457 4.89 27.59 -8.75
CA ILE A 457 4.54 26.32 -9.37
C ILE A 457 3.67 26.61 -10.61
N HIS A 458 3.69 25.70 -11.58
CA HIS A 458 2.86 25.83 -12.78
C HIS A 458 1.36 25.92 -12.42
N GLN A 459 0.60 26.74 -13.16
CA GLN A 459 -0.80 27.05 -12.84
C GLN A 459 -1.65 25.77 -12.77
N ASP A 460 -1.48 24.83 -13.71
CA ASP A 460 -2.18 23.53 -13.70
C ASP A 460 -1.91 22.71 -12.43
N VAL A 461 -0.68 22.76 -11.90
CA VAL A 461 -0.31 22.03 -10.68
C VAL A 461 -0.94 22.68 -9.46
N ARG A 462 -1.05 24.02 -9.45
CA ARG A 462 -1.77 24.79 -8.43
C ARG A 462 -3.27 24.49 -8.49
N ALA A 463 -3.88 24.53 -9.67
CA ALA A 463 -5.29 24.25 -9.89
C ALA A 463 -5.64 22.82 -9.44
N LEU A 464 -4.88 21.81 -9.88
CA LEU A 464 -5.09 20.42 -9.49
C LEU A 464 -4.92 20.19 -7.98
N MET A 465 -3.95 20.86 -7.33
CA MET A 465 -3.77 20.77 -5.87
C MET A 465 -4.86 21.49 -5.06
N LEU A 466 -5.61 22.41 -5.69
CA LEU A 466 -6.73 23.13 -5.10
C LEU A 466 -8.10 22.63 -5.60
N ASP A 467 -8.12 21.54 -6.37
CA ASP A 467 -9.32 20.90 -6.89
C ASP A 467 -10.29 20.49 -5.77
N ALA A 468 -11.58 20.73 -5.99
CA ALA A 468 -12.62 20.49 -5.00
C ALA A 468 -12.69 19.02 -4.56
N LYS A 469 -12.64 18.07 -5.50
CA LYS A 469 -12.72 16.63 -5.21
C LYS A 469 -11.45 16.13 -4.52
N PHE A 470 -10.27 16.62 -4.92
CA PHE A 470 -9.02 16.32 -4.24
C PHE A 470 -9.06 16.77 -2.77
N LEU A 471 -9.43 18.03 -2.54
CA LEU A 471 -9.50 18.59 -1.19
C LEU A 471 -10.59 17.94 -0.34
N GLN A 472 -11.76 17.61 -0.91
CA GLN A 472 -12.80 16.81 -0.22
C GLN A 472 -12.26 15.46 0.26
N LYS A 473 -11.58 14.69 -0.61
CA LYS A 473 -10.96 13.40 -0.24
C LYS A 473 -9.87 13.54 0.83
N MET A 474 -9.10 14.62 0.81
CA MET A 474 -8.02 14.87 1.79
C MET A 474 -8.53 15.46 3.13
N MET A 475 -9.64 16.21 3.12
CA MET A 475 -10.24 16.81 4.32
C MET A 475 -11.19 15.86 5.05
N GLY A 476 -11.95 15.04 4.33
CA GLY A 476 -12.86 14.05 4.91
C GLY A 476 -12.18 12.80 5.50
N ASN A 477 -10.85 12.66 5.42
CA ASN A 477 -10.15 11.44 5.81
C ASN A 477 -9.27 11.60 7.06
N THR A 478 -9.27 10.57 7.91
CA THR A 478 -8.61 10.52 9.22
C THR A 478 -7.09 10.23 9.15
N GLN A 479 -6.56 9.65 8.08
CA GLN A 479 -5.22 9.03 8.11
C GLN A 479 -4.07 10.01 8.39
N ASN A 480 -4.20 11.31 8.05
CA ASN A 480 -3.19 12.32 8.35
C ASN A 480 -3.76 13.74 8.57
N VAL A 481 -4.60 13.89 9.60
CA VAL A 481 -5.23 15.18 9.97
C VAL A 481 -4.22 16.35 10.05
N ARG A 482 -3.00 16.11 10.57
CA ARG A 482 -1.98 17.18 10.66
C ARG A 482 -1.50 17.66 9.30
N ALA A 483 -1.37 16.78 8.29
CA ALA A 483 -1.01 17.19 6.95
C ALA A 483 -2.08 18.07 6.30
N THR A 484 -3.36 17.73 6.52
CA THR A 484 -4.51 18.53 6.10
C THR A 484 -4.51 19.90 6.78
N ILE A 485 -4.37 19.96 8.11
CA ILE A 485 -4.23 21.22 8.87
C ILE A 485 -3.08 22.07 8.34
N ASP A 486 -1.88 21.50 8.22
CA ASP A 486 -0.68 22.22 7.77
C ASP A 486 -0.82 22.77 6.34
N LEU A 487 -1.53 22.05 5.45
CA LEU A 487 -1.84 22.48 4.09
C LEU A 487 -2.89 23.60 4.10
N VAL A 488 -4.05 23.38 4.73
CA VAL A 488 -5.15 24.36 4.76
C VAL A 488 -4.67 25.68 5.35
N LYS A 489 -3.99 25.66 6.51
CA LYS A 489 -3.39 26.85 7.16
C LYS A 489 -2.38 27.59 6.28
N HIS A 490 -1.71 26.89 5.37
CA HIS A 490 -0.78 27.52 4.42
C HIS A 490 -1.55 28.38 3.40
N TRP A 491 -2.58 27.80 2.79
CA TRP A 491 -3.34 28.44 1.70
C TRP A 491 -4.27 29.55 2.15
N ILE A 492 -4.90 29.42 3.32
CA ILE A 492 -5.88 30.41 3.83
C ILE A 492 -5.23 31.60 4.57
N TRP A 493 -3.91 31.61 4.72
CA TRP A 493 -3.17 32.68 5.40
C TRP A 493 -3.15 33.96 4.54
N GLU A 494 -3.65 35.09 5.07
CA GLU A 494 -3.64 36.40 4.40
C GLU A 494 -4.21 36.34 2.95
N ASN A 495 -5.20 35.47 2.72
CA ASN A 495 -5.77 35.17 1.40
C ASN A 495 -7.27 34.86 1.50
N GLU A 496 -8.08 35.83 1.08
CA GLU A 496 -9.54 35.79 1.15
C GLU A 496 -10.17 34.73 0.23
N LEU A 497 -9.74 34.68 -1.03
CA LEU A 497 -10.28 33.75 -2.03
C LEU A 497 -10.02 32.29 -1.63
N SER A 498 -8.80 31.99 -1.16
CA SER A 498 -8.51 30.67 -0.61
C SER A 498 -9.32 30.38 0.65
N ASN A 499 -9.49 31.35 1.55
CA ASN A 499 -10.31 31.16 2.76
C ASN A 499 -11.78 30.84 2.43
N GLN A 500 -12.39 31.54 1.46
CA GLN A 500 -13.75 31.26 0.98
C GLN A 500 -13.86 29.87 0.33
N TRP A 501 -12.90 29.49 -0.53
CA TRP A 501 -12.87 28.18 -1.18
C TRP A 501 -12.75 27.02 -0.19
N PHE A 502 -11.81 27.11 0.76
CA PHE A 502 -11.65 26.09 1.80
C PHE A 502 -12.85 26.04 2.76
N HIS A 503 -13.64 27.10 2.88
CA HIS A 503 -14.89 27.09 3.64
C HIS A 503 -16.01 26.32 2.92
N GLN A 504 -16.20 26.55 1.61
CA GLN A 504 -17.16 25.78 0.81
C GLN A 504 -16.86 24.27 0.83
N ILE A 505 -15.59 23.90 0.68
CA ILE A 505 -15.15 22.50 0.78
C ILE A 505 -15.37 21.95 2.20
N PHE A 506 -15.06 22.73 3.24
CA PHE A 506 -15.32 22.34 4.63
C PHE A 506 -16.80 22.09 4.89
N GLN A 507 -17.69 22.97 4.41
CA GLN A 507 -19.15 22.80 4.52
C GLN A 507 -19.61 21.52 3.83
N LYS A 508 -19.11 21.22 2.62
CA LYS A 508 -19.42 19.96 1.91
C LYS A 508 -18.94 18.74 2.70
N CYS A 509 -17.67 18.72 3.15
CA CYS A 509 -17.15 17.65 4.00
C CYS A 509 -17.99 17.46 5.28
N VAL A 510 -18.46 18.53 5.93
CA VAL A 510 -19.31 18.44 7.13
C VAL A 510 -20.69 17.84 6.83
N ASN A 511 -21.28 18.11 5.66
CA ASN A 511 -22.54 17.48 5.25
C ASN A 511 -22.37 15.99 4.92
N ASP A 512 -21.28 15.64 4.25
CA ASP A 512 -21.01 14.28 3.74
C ASP A 512 -20.48 13.32 4.82
N THR A 513 -20.02 13.85 5.96
CA THR A 513 -19.36 13.06 7.03
C THR A 513 -20.33 12.63 8.12
N ASN A 514 -20.34 11.34 8.46
CA ASN A 514 -21.14 10.80 9.56
C ASN A 514 -20.65 11.28 10.95
N TYR A 515 -21.54 11.28 11.94
CA TYR A 515 -21.28 11.85 13.27
C TYR A 515 -20.10 11.22 14.04
N ASP A 516 -19.71 10.00 13.70
CA ASP A 516 -18.60 9.25 14.28
C ASP A 516 -17.26 9.50 13.58
N ALA A 517 -17.27 10.16 12.42
CA ALA A 517 -16.10 10.48 11.61
C ALA A 517 -15.78 11.98 11.52
N VAL A 518 -16.56 12.85 12.16
CA VAL A 518 -16.45 14.33 12.08
C VAL A 518 -15.29 14.93 12.91
N GLU A 519 -14.71 14.17 13.84
CA GLU A 519 -13.64 14.65 14.75
C GLU A 519 -12.43 15.33 14.05
N PRO A 520 -11.90 14.82 12.92
CA PRO A 520 -10.84 15.50 12.16
C PRO A 520 -11.23 16.88 11.64
N LEU A 521 -12.50 17.06 11.27
CA LEU A 521 -13.03 18.34 10.79
C LEU A 521 -13.13 19.35 11.96
N TYR A 522 -13.45 18.91 13.17
CA TYR A 522 -13.37 19.76 14.35
C TYR A 522 -11.93 20.17 14.69
N ALA A 523 -10.97 19.24 14.63
CA ALA A 523 -9.56 19.57 14.83
C ALA A 523 -9.01 20.52 13.75
N LEU A 524 -9.50 20.42 12.51
CA LEU A 524 -9.21 21.38 11.45
C LEU A 524 -9.85 22.76 11.73
N LEU A 525 -11.11 22.77 12.16
CA LEU A 525 -11.84 24.00 12.51
C LEU A 525 -11.13 24.79 13.61
N ASP A 526 -10.65 24.13 14.67
CA ASP A 526 -9.89 24.80 15.75
C ASP A 526 -8.66 25.55 15.22
N GLU A 527 -7.92 24.90 14.34
CA GLU A 527 -6.66 25.39 13.78
C GLU A 527 -6.86 26.49 12.72
N ILE A 528 -8.06 26.53 12.10
CA ILE A 528 -8.57 27.61 11.23
C ILE A 528 -8.99 28.81 12.08
N LEU A 529 -9.87 28.63 13.09
CA LEU A 529 -10.41 29.70 13.92
C LEU A 529 -9.32 30.39 14.77
N ASN A 530 -8.27 29.67 15.16
CA ASN A 530 -7.12 30.19 15.90
C ASN A 530 -5.98 30.73 15.02
N LEU A 531 -6.17 30.85 13.70
CA LEU A 531 -5.17 31.43 12.81
C LEU A 531 -5.09 32.95 12.99
N LYS A 532 -4.00 33.42 13.63
CA LYS A 532 -3.77 34.83 13.97
C LYS A 532 -3.19 35.62 12.79
N ASP A 533 -4.03 35.96 11.82
CA ASP A 533 -3.74 36.90 10.73
C ASP A 533 -4.77 38.04 10.67
N SER A 534 -4.67 38.94 9.69
CA SER A 534 -5.59 40.08 9.56
C SER A 534 -7.04 39.68 9.25
N MET A 535 -7.30 38.41 8.92
CA MET A 535 -8.60 37.88 8.51
C MET A 535 -9.29 37.02 9.58
N GLN A 536 -8.71 36.94 10.80
CA GLN A 536 -9.20 36.01 11.82
C GLN A 536 -10.68 36.25 12.19
N ARG A 537 -11.12 37.51 12.27
CA ARG A 537 -12.49 37.86 12.71
C ARG A 537 -13.52 37.50 11.66
N GLU A 538 -13.26 37.86 10.42
CA GLU A 538 -14.07 37.57 9.25
C GLU A 538 -14.18 36.06 9.04
N ARG A 539 -13.07 35.34 9.22
CA ARG A 539 -13.00 33.88 9.15
C ARG A 539 -13.82 33.22 10.26
N VAL A 540 -13.72 33.68 11.51
CA VAL A 540 -14.53 33.17 12.62
C VAL A 540 -16.02 33.34 12.33
N ALA A 541 -16.44 34.54 11.89
CA ALA A 541 -17.82 34.80 11.51
C ALA A 541 -18.28 33.86 10.38
N MET A 542 -17.48 33.73 9.31
CA MET A 542 -17.80 32.86 8.18
C MET A 542 -17.97 31.39 8.61
N TYR A 543 -17.04 30.82 9.38
CA TYR A 543 -17.12 29.40 9.79
C TYR A 543 -18.19 29.11 10.86
N LEU A 544 -18.63 30.09 11.65
CA LEU A 544 -19.56 29.88 12.78
C LEU A 544 -20.97 30.45 12.59
N ASN A 545 -21.26 31.25 11.57
CA ASN A 545 -22.54 31.95 11.44
C ASN A 545 -23.81 31.05 11.40
N SER A 546 -24.98 31.68 11.60
CA SER A 546 -26.31 31.06 11.60
C SER A 546 -27.02 31.00 10.23
N ARG A 547 -26.30 31.16 9.11
CA ARG A 547 -26.81 31.05 7.74
C ARG A 547 -26.30 29.78 7.05
N ASP A 548 -25.00 29.51 7.17
CA ASP A 548 -24.31 28.39 6.52
C ASP A 548 -23.08 27.86 7.29
N GLY A 549 -22.68 28.52 8.39
CA GLY A 549 -21.64 28.08 9.32
C GLY A 549 -22.10 26.97 10.28
N LEU A 550 -21.23 26.61 11.25
CA LEU A 550 -21.49 25.49 12.16
C LEU A 550 -22.78 25.66 13.01
N ILE A 551 -23.18 26.89 13.35
CA ILE A 551 -24.44 27.15 14.06
C ILE A 551 -25.65 26.81 13.18
N ASP A 552 -25.65 27.21 11.90
CA ASP A 552 -26.69 26.77 10.94
C ASP A 552 -26.71 25.25 10.83
N LYS A 553 -25.57 24.59 10.61
CA LYS A 553 -25.52 23.13 10.44
C LYS A 553 -26.10 22.39 11.66
N ALA A 554 -25.74 22.82 12.86
CA ALA A 554 -26.30 22.28 14.10
C ALA A 554 -27.81 22.52 14.21
N PHE A 555 -28.30 23.72 13.86
CA PHE A 555 -29.72 24.04 13.92
C PHE A 555 -30.52 23.30 12.84
N ARG A 556 -30.11 23.36 11.58
CA ARG A 556 -30.79 22.79 10.41
C ARG A 556 -31.00 21.28 10.56
N TYR A 557 -29.98 20.56 10.98
CA TYR A 557 -30.00 19.10 11.12
C TYR A 557 -30.53 18.58 12.48
N ARG A 558 -30.96 19.47 13.39
CA ARG A 558 -31.26 19.15 14.81
C ARG A 558 -32.25 18.01 15.05
N PHE A 559 -33.19 17.78 14.15
CA PHE A 559 -34.19 16.71 14.27
C PHE A 559 -33.86 15.46 13.43
N GLN A 560 -33.10 15.62 12.35
CA GLN A 560 -32.73 14.52 11.44
C GLN A 560 -31.51 13.75 11.95
N TYR A 561 -30.50 14.47 12.46
CA TYR A 561 -29.20 13.92 12.86
C TYR A 561 -28.84 14.34 14.30
N PRO A 562 -29.54 13.81 15.32
CA PRO A 562 -29.38 14.27 16.71
C PRO A 562 -27.99 13.98 17.31
N LEU A 563 -27.29 12.93 16.86
CA LEU A 563 -25.93 12.62 17.33
C LEU A 563 -24.89 13.61 16.77
N PHE A 564 -24.99 13.95 15.48
CA PHE A 564 -24.20 14.99 14.84
C PHE A 564 -24.46 16.35 15.53
N THR A 565 -25.74 16.70 15.69
CA THR A 565 -26.19 17.94 16.35
C THR A 565 -25.63 18.07 17.76
N TYR A 566 -25.70 17.01 18.56
CA TYR A 566 -25.11 16.98 19.90
C TYR A 566 -23.58 17.16 19.84
N GLY A 567 -22.90 16.57 18.86
CA GLY A 567 -21.49 16.81 18.59
C GLY A 567 -21.18 18.28 18.31
N CYS A 568 -21.95 18.94 17.42
CA CYS A 568 -21.81 20.36 17.13
C CYS A 568 -22.09 21.22 18.37
N ILE A 569 -23.10 20.90 19.17
CA ILE A 569 -23.43 21.58 20.44
C ILE A 569 -22.28 21.49 21.44
N LYS A 570 -21.61 20.33 21.56
CA LYS A 570 -20.42 20.19 22.40
C LYS A 570 -19.24 21.01 21.87
N LYS A 571 -19.03 21.03 20.55
CA LYS A 571 -17.97 21.86 19.94
C LYS A 571 -18.23 23.36 20.09
N LEU A 572 -19.50 23.73 19.93
CA LEU A 572 -20.17 24.96 20.38
C LEU A 572 -19.63 25.48 21.71
N MET A 573 -19.90 24.67 22.73
CA MET A 573 -19.55 24.95 24.11
C MET A 573 -18.03 24.97 24.35
N GLU A 574 -17.27 24.08 23.72
CA GLU A 574 -15.81 24.08 23.81
C GLU A 574 -15.20 25.42 23.38
N LEU A 575 -15.65 25.96 22.23
CA LEU A 575 -15.23 27.27 21.72
C LEU A 575 -15.75 28.43 22.60
N ALA A 576 -16.97 28.32 23.12
CA ALA A 576 -17.63 29.35 23.93
C ALA A 576 -17.00 29.56 25.33
N ARG A 577 -16.35 28.53 25.89
CA ARG A 577 -15.71 28.57 27.22
C ARG A 577 -14.53 29.54 27.31
N ASP A 578 -13.77 29.72 26.23
CA ASP A 578 -12.60 30.62 26.21
C ASP A 578 -12.92 31.93 25.49
N SER A 579 -13.49 32.88 26.25
CA SER A 579 -13.78 34.25 25.81
C SER A 579 -12.53 35.09 25.51
N SER A 580 -11.31 34.58 25.73
CA SER A 580 -10.08 35.22 25.24
C SER A 580 -9.83 34.94 23.74
N THR A 581 -10.46 33.91 23.18
CA THR A 581 -10.37 33.57 21.75
C THR A 581 -11.33 34.38 20.89
N ALA A 582 -11.00 34.56 19.61
CA ALA A 582 -11.88 35.22 18.65
C ALA A 582 -13.19 34.45 18.44
N ALA A 583 -13.14 33.10 18.49
CA ALA A 583 -14.33 32.24 18.43
C ALA A 583 -15.22 32.40 19.67
N GLY A 584 -14.63 32.41 20.87
CA GLY A 584 -15.36 32.68 22.11
C GLY A 584 -16.04 34.04 22.09
N GLN A 585 -15.32 35.11 21.71
CA GLN A 585 -15.88 36.46 21.56
C GLN A 585 -17.07 36.49 20.58
N TYR A 586 -16.91 35.92 19.39
CA TYR A 586 -17.99 35.84 18.41
C TYR A 586 -19.23 35.11 18.95
N LEU A 587 -19.05 34.03 19.72
CA LEU A 587 -20.15 33.29 20.33
C LEU A 587 -20.84 34.10 21.44
N GLN A 588 -20.09 34.85 22.26
CA GLN A 588 -20.66 35.79 23.24
C GLN A 588 -21.53 36.85 22.53
N ASP A 589 -20.98 37.52 21.51
CA ASP A 589 -21.67 38.56 20.72
C ASP A 589 -22.95 38.03 20.02
N ASN A 590 -23.02 36.73 19.75
CA ASN A 590 -24.13 36.08 19.02
C ASN A 590 -24.99 35.14 19.90
N LYS A 591 -24.91 35.24 21.25
CA LYS A 591 -25.65 34.41 22.23
C LYS A 591 -27.11 34.12 21.88
N VAL A 592 -27.83 35.11 21.36
CA VAL A 592 -29.26 35.00 21.01
C VAL A 592 -29.52 33.85 20.01
N GLN A 593 -28.60 33.64 19.05
CA GLN A 593 -28.70 32.59 18.03
C GLN A 593 -28.56 31.16 18.61
N LEU A 594 -28.07 31.03 19.86
CA LEU A 594 -27.81 29.76 20.53
C LEU A 594 -28.89 29.40 21.57
N ARG A 595 -29.89 30.27 21.82
CA ARG A 595 -30.96 30.04 22.81
C ARG A 595 -31.82 28.79 22.55
N TRP A 596 -31.82 28.25 21.31
CA TRP A 596 -32.50 27.00 20.98
C TRP A 596 -31.82 25.76 21.59
N VAL A 597 -30.52 25.85 21.91
CA VAL A 597 -29.71 24.70 22.34
C VAL A 597 -30.21 24.10 23.64
N CYS A 598 -30.51 24.91 24.67
CA CYS A 598 -31.05 24.41 25.94
C CYS A 598 -32.38 23.68 25.75
N ARG A 599 -33.33 24.30 25.03
CA ARG A 599 -34.65 23.69 24.75
C ARG A 599 -34.52 22.36 24.01
N TRP A 600 -33.63 22.30 23.01
CA TRP A 600 -33.39 21.07 22.26
C TRP A 600 -32.75 19.99 23.14
N LEU A 601 -31.77 20.35 23.98
CA LEU A 601 -31.13 19.43 24.93
C LEU A 601 -32.14 18.89 25.96
N GLU A 602 -33.01 19.74 26.51
CA GLU A 602 -34.08 19.36 27.44
C GLU A 602 -34.99 18.28 26.81
N THR A 603 -35.62 18.59 25.66
CA THR A 603 -36.45 17.62 24.93
C THR A 603 -35.68 16.34 24.57
N HIS A 604 -34.42 16.47 24.13
CA HIS A 604 -33.62 15.32 23.72
C HIS A 604 -33.20 14.42 24.91
N ILE A 605 -33.00 14.99 26.10
CA ILE A 605 -32.75 14.27 27.36
C ILE A 605 -34.01 13.52 27.80
N GLU A 606 -35.17 14.16 27.76
CA GLU A 606 -36.46 13.55 28.11
C GLU A 606 -36.81 12.36 27.21
N HIS A 607 -36.72 12.54 25.89
CA HIS A 607 -36.92 11.45 24.91
C HIS A 607 -35.90 10.32 25.09
N SER A 608 -34.67 10.63 25.50
CA SER A 608 -33.65 9.61 25.80
C SER A 608 -33.99 8.79 27.05
N ALA A 609 -34.60 9.42 28.07
CA ALA A 609 -35.00 8.75 29.30
C ALA A 609 -36.23 7.85 29.09
N GLN A 610 -37.22 8.31 28.32
CA GLN A 610 -38.43 7.53 28.00
C GLN A 610 -38.09 6.23 27.25
N ASN A 611 -37.17 6.28 26.28
CA ASN A 611 -36.76 5.12 25.49
C ASN A 611 -35.81 4.13 26.22
N GLN A 612 -35.34 4.44 27.44
CA GLN A 612 -34.49 3.53 28.22
C GLN A 612 -35.27 2.55 29.10
N GLY A 613 -36.58 2.74 29.27
CA GLY A 613 -37.40 1.95 30.20
C GLY A 613 -37.76 0.52 29.78
N GLU A 614 -37.30 0.01 28.63
CA GLU A 614 -37.92 -1.16 27.98
C GLU A 614 -36.98 -2.35 27.67
N TYR A 615 -35.67 -2.31 27.98
CA TYR A 615 -34.76 -3.44 27.69
C TYR A 615 -33.65 -3.68 28.74
N ASP A 616 -33.81 -4.74 29.53
CA ASP A 616 -32.83 -5.23 30.52
C ASP A 616 -31.53 -5.74 29.89
N SER A 617 -30.40 -5.05 30.13
CA SER A 617 -29.06 -5.65 30.04
C SER A 617 -27.99 -4.84 30.80
N PRO A 618 -27.38 -5.38 31.87
CA PRO A 618 -26.61 -4.59 32.85
C PRO A 618 -25.31 -3.96 32.30
N ALA A 619 -24.75 -4.48 31.20
CA ALA A 619 -23.53 -3.91 30.59
C ALA A 619 -23.83 -2.75 29.62
N LYS A 620 -25.06 -2.66 29.09
CA LYS A 620 -25.48 -1.50 28.27
C LYS A 620 -25.81 -0.28 29.13
N ASP A 621 -26.19 -0.54 30.38
CA ASP A 621 -26.70 0.44 31.35
C ASP A 621 -25.64 1.50 31.72
N VAL A 622 -24.42 1.08 32.11
CA VAL A 622 -23.34 2.03 32.49
C VAL A 622 -23.04 3.03 31.36
N ASN A 623 -22.86 2.55 30.13
CA ASN A 623 -22.61 3.42 28.97
C ASN A 623 -23.84 4.26 28.57
N ALA A 624 -25.06 3.85 28.93
CA ALA A 624 -26.27 4.65 28.72
C ALA A 624 -26.38 5.76 29.78
N ILE A 625 -26.13 5.43 31.05
CA ILE A 625 -26.06 6.36 32.18
C ILE A 625 -24.98 7.41 31.96
N GLU A 626 -23.77 7.02 31.54
CA GLU A 626 -22.68 7.97 31.23
C GLU A 626 -23.04 8.92 30.09
N ARG A 627 -23.66 8.41 29.01
CA ARG A 627 -24.16 9.26 27.91
C ARG A 627 -25.25 10.22 28.39
N GLN A 628 -26.18 9.78 29.22
CA GLN A 628 -27.24 10.63 29.77
C GLN A 628 -26.67 11.70 30.71
N ARG A 629 -25.71 11.34 31.60
CA ARG A 629 -24.95 12.30 32.42
C ARG A 629 -24.20 13.31 31.57
N SER A 630 -23.58 12.89 30.47
CA SER A 630 -22.90 13.81 29.53
C SER A 630 -23.86 14.86 28.96
N LYS A 631 -25.08 14.45 28.57
CA LYS A 631 -26.09 15.38 28.06
C LYS A 631 -26.54 16.37 29.13
N VAL A 632 -26.84 15.89 30.34
CA VAL A 632 -27.25 16.75 31.47
C VAL A 632 -26.15 17.75 31.85
N HIS A 633 -24.90 17.32 31.92
CA HIS A 633 -23.76 18.22 32.14
C HIS A 633 -23.64 19.29 31.05
N THR A 634 -23.75 18.87 29.78
CA THR A 634 -23.71 19.79 28.63
C THR A 634 -24.85 20.82 28.72
N LEU A 635 -26.07 20.41 29.10
CA LEU A 635 -27.19 21.33 29.33
C LEU A 635 -26.90 22.33 30.46
N GLN A 636 -26.35 21.87 31.59
CA GLN A 636 -25.99 22.76 32.70
C GLN A 636 -24.95 23.81 32.30
N GLU A 637 -23.94 23.42 31.53
CA GLU A 637 -22.93 24.35 30.98
C GLU A 637 -23.57 25.40 30.05
N TRP A 638 -24.47 25.00 29.15
CA TRP A 638 -25.19 25.92 28.27
C TRP A 638 -26.13 26.86 29.02
N GLN A 639 -26.88 26.37 30.00
CA GLN A 639 -27.74 27.20 30.86
C GLN A 639 -26.91 28.23 31.62
N THR A 640 -25.78 27.81 32.21
CA THR A 640 -24.90 28.70 32.98
C THR A 640 -24.30 29.78 32.07
N TRP A 641 -23.73 29.39 30.93
CA TRP A 641 -23.07 30.30 29.99
C TRP A 641 -24.04 31.30 29.33
N LEU A 642 -25.28 30.90 29.03
CA LEU A 642 -26.31 31.81 28.52
C LEU A 642 -26.80 32.80 29.58
N CYS A 643 -26.86 32.40 30.86
CA CYS A 643 -27.28 33.26 31.97
C CYS A 643 -26.17 34.19 32.52
N MET A 644 -24.91 34.05 32.09
CA MET A 644 -23.76 34.83 32.60
C MET A 644 -23.81 36.35 32.34
N GLU A 645 -24.89 36.88 31.75
CA GLU A 645 -25.07 38.30 31.39
C GLU A 645 -26.48 38.85 31.70
N GLU A 646 -27.36 38.13 32.41
CA GLU A 646 -28.73 38.61 32.73
C GLU A 646 -28.81 39.62 33.91
N ASP A 647 -27.76 40.43 34.11
CA ASP A 647 -27.75 41.56 35.06
C ASP A 647 -27.92 42.94 34.37
N ASP A 648 -27.92 43.02 33.03
CA ASP A 648 -28.25 44.25 32.30
C ASP A 648 -29.69 44.22 31.72
N GLU A 649 -30.43 45.28 32.05
CA GLU A 649 -31.87 45.43 31.90
C GLU A 649 -32.37 45.59 30.43
N ILE A 650 -33.61 45.13 30.17
CA ILE A 650 -34.55 45.63 29.12
C ILE A 650 -34.21 45.20 27.66
N LEU A 651 -35.06 44.47 26.90
CA LEU A 651 -36.43 44.83 26.48
C LEU A 651 -37.18 43.62 25.86
N TYR A 652 -38.47 43.47 26.15
CA TYR A 652 -39.36 42.53 25.46
C TYR A 652 -39.69 42.98 24.03
N ALA A 653 -39.52 42.08 23.05
CA ALA A 653 -40.38 42.06 21.86
C ALA A 653 -40.58 40.62 21.38
N ARG A 654 -41.86 40.19 21.27
CA ARG A 654 -42.22 39.05 20.43
C ARG A 654 -41.95 39.48 18.99
N GLN A 655 -41.13 38.73 18.26
CA GLN A 655 -41.16 38.72 16.80
C GLN A 655 -41.21 37.28 16.31
N GLU A 656 -41.83 37.14 15.14
CA GLU A 656 -42.46 35.91 14.67
C GLU A 656 -41.44 34.87 14.20
N GLU A 657 -41.87 33.61 14.10
CA GLU A 657 -41.08 32.58 13.43
C GLU A 657 -40.84 33.03 11.99
N PRO A 658 -39.59 33.05 11.49
CA PRO A 658 -39.36 33.28 10.07
C PRO A 658 -39.97 32.10 9.32
N VAL A 659 -41.00 32.38 8.52
CA VAL A 659 -41.53 31.41 7.55
C VAL A 659 -40.41 31.10 6.57
N ILE A 660 -39.75 29.96 6.79
CA ILE A 660 -38.82 29.39 5.81
C ILE A 660 -39.69 28.95 4.64
N ASN A 661 -39.67 29.73 3.55
CA ASN A 661 -40.13 29.25 2.27
C ASN A 661 -39.33 27.98 1.94
N THR A 662 -40.04 26.89 1.71
CA THR A 662 -39.49 25.70 1.06
C THR A 662 -39.13 26.07 -0.37
N PHE A 663 -37.89 26.50 -0.57
CA PHE A 663 -37.23 26.39 -1.86
C PHE A 663 -36.70 24.97 -1.99
N ASP A 664 -37.32 24.22 -2.90
CA ASP A 664 -36.81 22.93 -3.36
C ASP A 664 -35.62 23.20 -4.29
N ASP A 665 -34.45 23.47 -3.71
CA ASP A 665 -33.18 23.60 -4.46
C ASP A 665 -32.56 22.21 -4.68
N ASP A 666 -33.21 21.38 -5.52
CA ASP A 666 -32.68 20.12 -6.06
C ASP A 666 -31.81 20.35 -7.33
N GLU A 667 -31.53 21.60 -7.70
CA GLU A 667 -30.78 22.00 -8.90
C GLU A 667 -29.63 22.99 -8.60
N ASP A 668 -28.53 22.55 -7.96
CA ASP A 668 -27.23 23.26 -8.02
C ASP A 668 -25.98 22.41 -7.66
N ASP A 669 -26.04 21.07 -7.79
CA ASP A 669 -24.89 20.18 -7.54
C ASP A 669 -23.86 20.15 -8.72
N GLU A 670 -24.14 20.86 -9.82
CA GLU A 670 -23.29 20.97 -11.02
C GLU A 670 -22.74 22.40 -11.25
N LYS A 671 -21.71 22.79 -10.48
CA LYS A 671 -20.58 23.70 -10.85
C LYS A 671 -19.65 23.97 -9.65
N LEU A 672 -18.88 22.97 -9.24
CA LEU A 672 -17.86 23.11 -8.17
C LEU A 672 -16.44 22.84 -8.71
N ASP A 673 -16.20 23.23 -9.96
CA ASP A 673 -15.08 22.69 -10.73
C ASP A 673 -13.77 23.48 -10.58
N HIS A 674 -13.79 24.78 -10.28
CA HIS A 674 -12.62 25.65 -10.45
C HIS A 674 -12.36 26.59 -9.25
N PHE A 675 -11.09 26.63 -8.82
CA PHE A 675 -10.59 27.61 -7.86
C PHE A 675 -10.57 29.03 -8.48
N PRO A 676 -11.10 30.08 -7.82
CA PRO A 676 -11.08 31.44 -8.35
C PRO A 676 -9.65 32.00 -8.45
N THR A 677 -9.14 32.14 -9.66
CA THR A 677 -7.88 32.83 -9.96
C THR A 677 -8.11 34.34 -10.09
N ASN A 678 -7.25 35.16 -9.48
CA ASN A 678 -7.22 36.60 -9.79
C ASN A 678 -6.82 36.79 -11.26
N ASP A 679 -7.68 37.45 -12.04
CA ASP A 679 -7.37 37.82 -13.43
C ASP A 679 -6.20 38.81 -13.49
N MET A 680 -5.08 38.31 -14.02
CA MET A 680 -3.88 39.06 -14.39
C MET A 680 -3.25 38.38 -15.62
N ASN A 681 -4.05 38.17 -16.67
CA ASN A 681 -3.61 37.59 -17.96
C ASN A 681 -4.36 38.25 -19.13
N ASP A 682 -3.97 39.47 -19.48
CA ASP A 682 -4.17 40.04 -20.82
C ASP A 682 -2.79 40.15 -21.51
N ILE A 683 -2.26 39.00 -21.94
CA ILE A 683 -1.12 38.94 -22.88
C ILE A 683 -1.48 37.93 -23.98
N ASN A 684 -1.50 38.44 -25.22
CA ASN A 684 -1.93 37.73 -26.42
C ASN A 684 -0.94 36.61 -26.82
N PRO A 685 -1.36 35.42 -27.28
CA PRO A 685 -0.46 34.29 -27.54
C PRO A 685 0.49 34.41 -28.77
N GLU A 686 0.74 35.60 -29.31
CA GLU A 686 1.58 35.81 -30.49
C GLU A 686 3.02 36.30 -30.17
N ASP A 687 3.30 36.74 -28.94
CA ASP A 687 4.60 37.30 -28.54
C ASP A 687 5.52 36.30 -27.81
N ILE A 688 5.72 35.09 -28.38
CA ILE A 688 6.78 34.16 -27.96
C ILE A 688 7.59 33.69 -29.19
N GLN A 689 8.72 34.36 -29.42
CA GLN A 689 9.90 33.84 -30.14
C GLN A 689 11.06 33.62 -29.16
#